data_AF-A0A7X9F994-F1
#
_entry.id   AF-A0A7X9F994-F1
#
_cell.length_a   1.000
_cell.length_b   1.000
_cell.length_c   1.000
_cell.angle_alpha   90.00
_cell.angle_beta   90.00
_cell.angle_gamma   90.00
#
_symmetry.space_group_name_H-M   'P 1'
#
loop_
_entity.id
_entity.type
_entity.pdbx_description
1 polymer ?
#
loop_
_entity_poly.entity_id
_entity_poly.type
_entity_poly.pdbx_seq_one_letter_code
_entity_poly.pdbx_strand_id
1 'polypeptide(L)'
;MLQDGHGYLWITSTRGLLRFDPSTNEYTTFTRDDGLLDNTFSYNSAYQDKNGRMYFGTMSGLVTFYPSDILENTFNSPVYFTGFQINGREYFVNTDGSPSFKSLLATDQIRLKYNQSSFSIDFVSPTYTSPNLTRYKYKMDGSDPDWVLISGNRKVYYTNLSPGGYKFRVLSSTDGITWSNEESILNIRISPPLWLSVPAYILYILITVTIGYMLISFYLKKEALEHQRKIDIIESNKEKEILNAKINFFTNITHEVRTPLTLIKGPLDRIIKSGINNSHNTEENLSIIKKNTDRLLNLTNQLLDFRKTEKEKFKLNFIKTDLYELIESTYNLFLPFSEEKMISVHFNSPVHYYNLAVDREAITKILSNLLSNALKFAESKVDIYLEPETEKDNIIRIRVNNDGKMIPGELSEKIFEPFYQIDFDKPGEKGTGLGLSLARSLAELHNGKLFLDTSVRNLNSFVLELTKHQAESISSTLKESEGSIQGEIPEFEIFGSLENSSPNILLVEDEIEMGKFIAREISGDYNVILTYNSEEALKALKKYNITLIVSDVIMPVTNGYELCRKIKSDIEFSHIPVILLTATIHLNARIEGLDSGADAYIEKPFSTELLIAQIQNLIKNRSLDRQNFVTSPLTHFKSVALNKTDEEFLRKLNAVLMDNISENDLRVEKIADIMGISVSTLYRKVKALTELNAVEYIKLARLKKAAALLS
;
A
#
# COMPACT_ATOMS: atom_id res chain seq x y z
N MET A 1 -121.46 26.81 17.06
CA MET A 1 -120.48 27.70 16.40
C MET A 1 -120.78 29.12 16.83
N LEU A 2 -119.76 29.91 17.17
CA LEU A 2 -119.88 31.34 17.47
C LEU A 2 -118.86 32.11 16.64
N GLN A 3 -119.13 33.38 16.33
CA GLN A 3 -118.18 34.28 15.68
C GLN A 3 -117.68 35.30 16.71
N ASP A 4 -116.37 35.52 16.77
CA ASP A 4 -115.82 36.57 17.65
C ASP A 4 -115.81 37.95 16.97
N GLY A 5 -115.43 38.97 17.74
CA GLY A 5 -115.33 40.36 17.25
C GLY A 5 -114.20 40.60 16.25
N HIS A 6 -113.36 39.62 15.95
CA HIS A 6 -112.28 39.69 14.96
C HIS A 6 -112.61 38.87 13.70
N GLY A 7 -113.79 38.25 13.65
CA GLY A 7 -114.27 37.50 12.50
C GLY A 7 -113.91 36.01 12.52
N TYR A 8 -113.22 35.52 13.55
CA TYR A 8 -112.91 34.09 13.68
C TYR A 8 -114.15 33.29 14.09
N LEU A 9 -114.28 32.09 13.53
CA LEU A 9 -115.34 31.14 13.85
C LEU A 9 -114.85 30.13 14.88
N TRP A 10 -115.51 30.11 16.04
CA TRP A 10 -115.28 29.17 17.12
C TRP A 10 -116.24 27.98 16.98
N ILE A 11 -115.70 26.81 16.68
CA ILE A 11 -116.44 25.60 16.31
C ILE A 11 -116.12 24.49 17.31
N THR A 12 -117.14 24.01 18.02
CA THR A 12 -117.03 22.85 18.89
C THR A 12 -116.92 21.57 18.07
N SER A 13 -115.95 20.71 18.38
CA SER A 13 -115.80 19.39 17.75
C SER A 13 -115.67 18.28 18.81
N THR A 14 -115.65 17.03 18.38
CA THR A 14 -115.31 15.88 19.25
C THR A 14 -113.82 15.77 19.55
N ARG A 15 -112.97 16.61 18.94
CA ARG A 15 -111.51 16.60 19.07
C ARG A 15 -110.96 17.90 19.67
N GLY A 16 -111.80 18.73 20.26
CA GLY A 16 -111.43 20.03 20.83
C GLY A 16 -112.24 21.20 20.25
N LEU A 17 -111.82 22.40 20.64
CA LEU A 17 -112.42 23.66 20.20
C LEU A 17 -111.60 24.22 19.04
N LEU A 18 -112.22 24.46 17.90
CA LEU A 18 -111.56 24.97 16.70
C LEU A 18 -111.77 26.48 16.62
N ARG A 19 -110.69 27.25 16.42
CA ARG A 19 -110.74 28.64 15.94
C ARG A 19 -110.40 28.62 14.46
N PHE A 20 -111.38 28.91 13.62
CA PHE A 20 -111.23 28.94 12.17
C PHE A 20 -111.20 30.38 11.67
N ASP A 21 -110.22 30.72 10.84
CA ASP A 21 -110.10 31.99 10.17
C ASP A 21 -110.66 31.89 8.74
N PRO A 22 -111.80 32.53 8.44
CA PRO A 22 -112.38 32.49 7.10
C PRO A 22 -111.52 33.16 6.03
N SER A 23 -110.56 34.01 6.40
CA SER A 23 -109.75 34.78 5.45
C SER A 23 -108.51 34.02 4.97
N THR A 24 -107.85 33.28 5.87
CA THR A 24 -106.66 32.47 5.58
C THR A 24 -107.02 31.00 5.33
N ASN A 25 -108.25 30.59 5.67
CA ASN A 25 -108.73 29.21 5.63
C ASN A 25 -107.94 28.28 6.59
N GLU A 26 -107.22 28.87 7.56
CA GLU A 26 -106.49 28.15 8.59
C GLU A 26 -107.36 27.92 9.83
N TYR A 27 -107.07 26.85 10.58
CA TYR A 27 -107.71 26.59 11.86
C TYR A 27 -106.69 26.18 12.93
N THR A 28 -106.90 26.68 14.14
CA THR A 28 -106.19 26.25 15.34
C THR A 28 -107.11 25.36 16.16
N THR A 29 -106.64 24.20 16.58
CA THR A 29 -107.40 23.30 17.46
C THR A 29 -106.89 23.42 18.87
N PHE A 30 -107.76 23.81 19.80
CA PHE A 30 -107.48 23.81 21.23
C PHE A 30 -108.00 22.52 21.84
N THR A 31 -107.17 21.90 22.68
CA THR A 31 -107.40 20.63 23.34
C THR A 31 -107.15 20.73 24.84
N ARG A 32 -107.24 19.60 25.57
CA ARG A 32 -106.84 19.52 26.98
C ARG A 32 -105.38 19.93 27.20
N ASP A 33 -104.50 19.68 26.23
CA ASP A 33 -103.09 20.07 26.32
C ASP A 33 -102.90 21.60 26.26
N ASP A 34 -103.91 22.33 25.77
CA ASP A 34 -103.95 23.79 25.68
C ASP A 34 -104.72 24.43 26.87
N GLY A 35 -105.13 23.62 27.85
CA GLY A 35 -105.82 24.07 29.06
C GLY A 35 -107.35 23.90 29.06
N LEU A 36 -107.94 23.25 28.06
CA LEU A 36 -109.37 22.90 28.10
C LEU A 36 -109.66 21.82 29.17
N LEU A 37 -110.85 21.89 29.77
CA LEU A 37 -111.32 20.87 30.72
C LEU A 37 -111.53 19.50 30.06
N ASP A 38 -112.04 19.51 28.82
CA ASP A 38 -112.38 18.33 28.03
C ASP A 38 -112.23 18.64 26.54
N ASN A 39 -111.95 17.63 25.72
CA ASN A 39 -111.93 17.76 24.26
C ASN A 39 -113.32 17.67 23.65
N THR A 40 -114.31 17.19 24.41
CA THR A 40 -115.68 16.99 23.95
C THR A 40 -116.62 18.07 24.47
N PHE A 41 -117.40 18.64 23.56
CA PHE A 41 -118.36 19.71 23.84
C PHE A 41 -119.80 19.21 23.70
N SER A 42 -120.68 19.69 24.56
CA SER A 42 -122.10 19.33 24.52
C SER A 42 -122.76 19.93 23.28
N TYR A 43 -123.68 19.19 22.66
CA TYR A 43 -124.38 19.67 21.46
C TYR A 43 -125.15 20.97 21.76
N ASN A 44 -125.03 21.95 20.86
CA ASN A 44 -125.71 23.25 20.94
C ASN A 44 -125.47 24.04 22.26
N SER A 45 -124.32 23.84 22.90
CA SER A 45 -123.99 24.44 24.20
C SER A 45 -123.02 25.63 24.10
N ALA A 46 -123.25 26.53 23.12
CA ALA A 46 -122.40 27.69 22.90
C ALA A 46 -123.20 28.98 23.08
N TYR A 47 -122.67 29.92 23.88
CA TYR A 47 -123.27 31.24 24.11
C TYR A 47 -122.19 32.33 24.15
N GLN A 48 -122.50 33.52 23.66
CA GLN A 48 -121.65 34.71 23.78
C GLN A 48 -122.42 35.81 24.51
N ASP A 49 -121.82 36.39 25.55
CA ASP A 49 -122.44 37.51 26.26
C ASP A 49 -122.21 38.85 25.54
N LYS A 50 -122.86 39.90 26.04
CA LYS A 50 -122.77 41.27 25.48
C LYS A 50 -121.37 41.87 25.57
N ASN A 51 -120.52 41.34 26.44
CA ASN A 51 -119.14 41.79 26.61
C ASN A 51 -118.18 41.02 25.70
N GLY A 52 -118.69 40.14 24.83
CA GLY A 52 -117.91 39.33 23.92
C GLY A 52 -117.28 38.08 24.55
N ARG A 53 -117.58 37.77 25.82
CA ARG A 53 -117.09 36.53 26.48
C ARG A 53 -117.84 35.34 25.91
N MET A 54 -117.10 34.28 25.57
CA MET A 54 -117.67 33.05 25.05
C MET A 54 -117.80 31.99 26.13
N TYR A 55 -118.85 31.19 26.02
CA TYR A 55 -119.19 30.11 26.94
C TYR A 55 -119.46 28.85 26.12
N PHE A 56 -118.78 27.77 26.47
CA PHE A 56 -118.94 26.46 25.83
C PHE A 56 -119.16 25.39 26.90
N GLY A 57 -120.26 24.66 26.80
CA GLY A 57 -120.55 23.53 27.69
C GLY A 57 -119.76 22.29 27.30
N THR A 58 -119.11 21.66 28.26
CA THR A 58 -118.46 20.35 28.12
C THR A 58 -119.14 19.33 29.04
N MET A 59 -118.85 18.04 28.86
CA MET A 59 -119.30 17.01 29.81
C MET A 59 -118.71 17.22 31.22
N SER A 60 -117.58 17.91 31.30
CA SER A 60 -116.82 18.14 32.52
C SER A 60 -117.08 19.52 33.16
N GLY A 61 -117.98 20.33 32.59
CA GLY A 61 -118.33 21.65 33.15
C GLY A 61 -118.53 22.73 32.09
N LEU A 62 -118.16 23.96 32.43
CA LEU A 62 -118.31 25.13 31.57
C LEU A 62 -116.93 25.74 31.28
N VAL A 63 -116.59 25.86 30.00
CA VAL A 63 -115.39 26.58 29.53
C VAL A 63 -115.79 28.00 29.19
N THR A 64 -115.04 28.97 29.71
CA THR A 64 -115.28 30.40 29.44
C THR A 64 -113.96 31.14 29.23
N PHE A 65 -113.92 32.00 28.22
CA PHE A 65 -112.76 32.81 27.87
C PHE A 65 -113.17 34.04 27.05
N TYR A 66 -112.31 35.05 27.02
CA TYR A 66 -112.36 36.09 26.00
C TYR A 66 -111.46 35.71 24.85
N PRO A 67 -111.94 35.71 23.60
CA PRO A 67 -111.08 35.45 22.44
C PRO A 67 -109.86 36.37 22.36
N SER A 68 -109.98 37.61 22.85
CA SER A 68 -108.90 38.60 22.90
C SER A 68 -107.77 38.26 23.89
N ASP A 69 -108.04 37.41 24.89
CA ASP A 69 -107.06 37.07 25.93
C ASP A 69 -106.17 35.88 25.52
N ILE A 70 -106.48 35.24 24.38
CA ILE A 70 -105.70 34.13 23.86
C ILE A 70 -104.45 34.70 23.17
N LEU A 71 -103.35 34.72 23.92
CA LEU A 71 -102.04 35.10 23.42
C LEU A 71 -101.43 33.95 22.61
N GLU A 72 -100.96 34.24 21.40
CA GLU A 72 -100.17 33.29 20.61
C GLU A 72 -98.75 33.19 21.19
N ASN A 73 -98.33 31.99 21.55
CA ASN A 73 -96.99 31.76 22.09
C ASN A 73 -95.96 31.73 20.96
N THR A 74 -95.26 32.84 20.75
CA THR A 74 -94.17 32.97 19.77
C THR A 74 -92.79 32.68 20.36
N PHE A 75 -92.72 32.20 21.61
CA PHE A 75 -91.44 31.97 22.28
C PHE A 75 -90.77 30.67 21.80
N ASN A 76 -89.70 30.83 21.02
CA ASN A 76 -88.81 29.74 20.67
C ASN A 76 -87.61 29.69 21.61
N SER A 77 -87.56 28.64 22.43
CA SER A 77 -86.52 28.42 23.44
C SER A 77 -85.28 27.76 22.81
N PRO A 78 -84.05 28.21 23.12
CA PRO A 78 -82.83 27.62 22.57
C PRO A 78 -82.65 26.17 23.02
N VAL A 79 -81.96 25.37 22.21
CA VAL A 79 -81.68 23.96 22.54
C VAL A 79 -80.41 23.86 23.39
N TYR A 80 -80.49 23.18 24.52
CA TYR A 80 -79.35 22.94 25.39
C TYR A 80 -78.93 21.47 25.34
N PHE A 81 -77.62 21.22 25.23
CA PHE A 81 -77.07 19.87 25.36
C PHE A 81 -77.01 19.49 26.84
N THR A 82 -77.70 18.42 27.21
CA THR A 82 -77.87 17.99 28.61
C THR A 82 -76.99 16.81 28.96
N GLY A 83 -76.57 16.01 27.98
CA GLY A 83 -75.78 14.82 28.22
C GLY A 83 -75.01 14.37 26.97
N PHE A 84 -73.87 13.74 27.21
CA PHE A 84 -73.07 13.09 26.19
C PHE A 84 -72.61 11.75 26.75
N GLN A 85 -72.86 10.65 26.03
CA GLN A 85 -72.46 9.32 26.48
C GLN A 85 -71.57 8.65 25.44
N ILE A 86 -70.49 8.00 25.87
CA ILE A 86 -69.60 7.21 25.01
C ILE A 86 -69.81 5.75 25.38
N ASN A 87 -70.14 4.89 24.42
CA ASN A 87 -70.41 3.47 24.65
C ASN A 87 -71.39 3.20 25.82
N GLY A 88 -72.43 4.04 25.96
CA GLY A 88 -73.45 3.92 27.00
C GLY A 88 -73.05 4.42 28.39
N ARG A 89 -71.85 5.03 28.56
CA ARG A 89 -71.42 5.66 29.82
C ARG A 89 -71.39 7.18 29.69
N GLU A 90 -71.87 7.90 30.70
CA GLU A 90 -71.81 9.36 30.72
C GLU A 90 -70.37 9.87 30.64
N TYR A 91 -70.17 10.82 29.72
CA TYR A 91 -68.91 11.50 29.51
C TYR A 91 -68.90 12.80 30.29
N PHE A 92 -68.03 12.86 31.30
CA PHE A 92 -67.80 14.06 32.08
C PHE A 92 -66.57 14.79 31.54
N VAL A 93 -66.70 16.08 31.23
CA VAL A 93 -65.59 16.94 30.81
C VAL A 93 -64.71 17.23 32.04
N ASN A 94 -63.88 16.26 32.44
CA ASN A 94 -62.85 16.46 33.45
C ASN A 94 -61.72 15.42 33.28
N THR A 95 -60.64 15.81 32.61
CA THR A 95 -59.49 14.92 32.36
C THR A 95 -58.21 15.32 33.07
N ASP A 96 -58.27 16.29 33.99
CA ASP A 96 -57.06 16.97 34.48
C ASP A 96 -57.06 17.20 36.00
N GLY A 97 -57.73 16.33 36.78
CA GLY A 97 -57.56 16.24 38.24
C GLY A 97 -57.97 17.46 39.08
N SER A 98 -58.59 18.49 38.49
CA SER A 98 -59.10 19.66 39.21
C SER A 98 -60.62 19.54 39.47
N PRO A 99 -61.15 20.00 40.62
CA PRO A 99 -62.55 19.79 41.01
C PRO A 99 -63.53 20.78 40.34
N SER A 100 -63.19 21.33 39.17
CA SER A 100 -64.05 22.28 38.46
C SER A 100 -64.84 21.56 37.37
N PHE A 101 -66.05 21.15 37.71
CA PHE A 101 -67.04 20.57 36.80
C PHE A 101 -67.48 21.62 35.77
N LYS A 102 -67.08 21.47 34.50
CA LYS A 102 -67.77 22.18 33.41
C LYS A 102 -68.89 21.29 32.88
N SER A 103 -70.12 21.71 33.14
CA SER A 103 -71.32 21.14 32.51
C SER A 103 -71.16 21.18 30.98
N LEU A 104 -71.73 20.20 30.28
CA LEU A 104 -71.77 20.16 28.80
C LEU A 104 -72.33 21.46 28.21
N LEU A 105 -73.14 22.19 28.98
CA LEU A 105 -73.67 23.52 28.70
C LEU A 105 -72.60 24.61 28.47
N ALA A 106 -71.34 24.39 28.90
CA ALA A 106 -70.27 25.39 28.85
C ALA A 106 -69.10 25.00 27.92
N THR A 107 -69.24 23.94 27.11
CA THR A 107 -68.16 23.44 26.26
C THR A 107 -68.63 23.26 24.82
N ASP A 108 -68.07 24.05 23.90
CA ASP A 108 -68.43 24.02 22.47
C ASP A 108 -67.72 22.90 21.68
N GLN A 109 -66.79 22.16 22.31
CA GLN A 109 -65.96 21.15 21.65
C GLN A 109 -65.67 19.91 22.52
N ILE A 110 -65.93 18.73 21.97
CA ILE A 110 -65.59 17.41 22.55
C ILE A 110 -64.49 16.75 21.72
N ARG A 111 -63.45 16.24 22.39
CA ARG A 111 -62.37 15.46 21.76
C ARG A 111 -62.47 14.01 22.18
N LEU A 112 -62.58 13.12 21.21
CA LEU A 112 -62.73 11.68 21.39
C LEU A 112 -61.49 10.93 20.89
N LYS A 113 -61.10 9.88 21.61
CA LYS A 113 -60.09 8.93 21.15
C LYS A 113 -60.64 8.06 20.01
N TYR A 114 -59.76 7.44 19.22
CA TYR A 114 -60.18 6.60 18.08
C TYR A 114 -61.13 5.45 18.48
N ASN A 115 -61.02 4.95 19.72
CA ASN A 115 -61.84 3.87 20.26
C ASN A 115 -63.15 4.36 20.94
N GLN A 116 -63.45 5.65 20.82
CA GLN A 116 -64.64 6.31 21.37
C GLN A 116 -65.57 6.83 20.26
N SER A 117 -65.53 6.21 19.08
CA SER A 117 -66.28 6.61 17.88
C SER A 117 -67.78 6.30 17.91
N SER A 118 -68.27 5.69 19.00
CA SER A 118 -69.70 5.44 19.22
C SER A 118 -70.19 6.17 20.46
N PHE A 119 -71.13 7.08 20.27
CA PHE A 119 -71.63 7.99 21.31
C PHE A 119 -73.08 8.40 21.09
N SER A 120 -73.69 8.97 22.12
CA SER A 120 -75.03 9.56 22.04
C SER A 120 -75.06 10.96 22.66
N ILE A 121 -75.91 11.82 22.10
CA ILE A 121 -76.07 13.22 22.51
C ILE A 121 -77.51 13.40 23.02
N ASP A 122 -77.65 13.91 24.24
CA ASP A 122 -78.91 14.25 24.87
C ASP A 122 -79.12 15.77 24.83
N PHE A 123 -80.30 16.25 24.43
CA PHE A 123 -80.60 17.68 24.33
C PHE A 123 -82.05 18.01 24.69
N VAL A 124 -82.29 19.24 25.13
CA VAL A 124 -83.63 19.71 25.50
C VAL A 124 -83.80 21.19 25.17
N SER A 125 -84.99 21.55 24.68
CA SER A 125 -85.46 22.93 24.66
C SER A 125 -86.44 23.12 25.84
N PRO A 126 -86.13 23.98 26.82
CA PRO A 126 -86.99 24.16 27.98
C PRO A 126 -88.26 24.94 27.58
N THR A 127 -89.39 24.23 27.51
CA THR A 127 -90.72 24.78 27.27
C THR A 127 -91.65 24.33 28.41
N TYR A 128 -92.33 25.30 29.06
CA TYR A 128 -93.18 25.03 30.23
C TYR A 128 -94.67 24.85 29.88
N THR A 129 -95.08 25.29 28.68
CA THR A 129 -96.49 25.31 28.27
C THR A 129 -96.94 23.99 27.67
N SER A 130 -96.14 23.36 26.80
CA SER A 130 -96.54 22.13 26.09
C SER A 130 -95.33 21.24 25.72
N PRO A 131 -94.73 20.50 26.69
CA PRO A 131 -93.53 19.70 26.45
C PRO A 131 -93.71 18.58 25.41
N ASN A 132 -94.94 18.08 25.23
CA ASN A 132 -95.27 16.99 24.33
C ASN A 132 -95.42 17.42 22.87
N LEU A 133 -95.58 18.72 22.61
CA LEU A 133 -95.68 19.29 21.26
C LEU A 133 -94.31 19.69 20.68
N THR A 134 -93.27 19.72 21.51
CA THR A 134 -91.93 20.15 21.08
C THR A 134 -91.31 19.13 20.12
N ARG A 135 -90.97 19.58 18.90
CA ARG A 135 -90.27 18.80 17.88
C ARG A 135 -88.83 19.25 17.74
N TYR A 136 -87.96 18.35 17.32
CA TYR A 136 -86.56 18.65 17.05
C TYR A 136 -86.16 18.22 15.65
N LYS A 137 -85.22 18.93 15.05
CA LYS A 137 -84.48 18.44 13.88
C LYS A 137 -83.00 18.56 14.13
N TYR A 138 -82.25 17.54 13.73
CA TYR A 138 -80.80 17.51 13.92
C TYR A 138 -80.06 17.10 12.65
N LYS A 139 -78.77 17.42 12.59
CA LYS A 139 -77.86 17.01 11.52
C LYS A 139 -76.43 16.93 12.03
N MET A 140 -75.69 15.89 11.62
CA MET A 140 -74.23 15.82 11.81
C MET A 140 -73.48 16.16 10.53
N ASP A 141 -72.94 17.37 10.44
CA ASP A 141 -72.06 17.73 9.32
C ASP A 141 -70.79 16.86 9.37
N GLY A 142 -70.57 16.10 8.29
CA GLY A 142 -69.52 15.08 8.17
C GLY A 142 -70.02 13.63 8.20
N SER A 143 -71.29 13.39 8.54
CA SER A 143 -71.94 12.06 8.51
C SER A 143 -73.28 12.09 7.78
N ASP A 144 -74.15 13.04 8.12
CA ASP A 144 -75.54 13.06 7.65
C ASP A 144 -75.70 14.07 6.49
N PRO A 145 -76.29 13.68 5.36
CA PRO A 145 -76.50 14.59 4.23
C PRO A 145 -77.64 15.61 4.50
N ASP A 146 -78.73 15.19 5.15
CA ASP A 146 -79.96 15.97 5.36
C ASP A 146 -80.36 16.07 6.84
N TRP A 147 -81.29 16.98 7.16
CA TRP A 147 -81.85 17.15 8.50
C TRP A 147 -82.83 16.02 8.85
N VAL A 148 -82.68 15.45 10.04
CA VAL A 148 -83.55 14.38 10.56
C VAL A 148 -84.51 14.95 11.59
N LEU A 149 -85.82 14.73 11.39
CA LEU A 149 -86.88 15.16 12.31
C LEU A 149 -87.13 14.10 13.39
N ILE A 150 -87.19 14.50 14.66
CA ILE A 150 -87.56 13.65 15.79
C ILE A 150 -88.63 14.30 16.65
N SER A 151 -89.55 13.47 17.15
CA SER A 151 -90.63 13.86 18.06
C SER A 151 -90.56 13.01 19.32
N GLY A 152 -90.61 13.63 20.50
CA GLY A 152 -90.59 12.94 21.80
C GLY A 152 -89.22 12.42 22.26
N ASN A 153 -88.39 11.87 21.37
CA ASN A 153 -87.05 11.40 21.74
C ASN A 153 -86.04 12.57 21.78
N ARG A 154 -85.27 12.66 22.87
CA ARG A 154 -84.31 13.74 23.16
C ARG A 154 -82.85 13.29 23.03
N LYS A 155 -82.64 12.08 22.50
CA LYS A 155 -81.35 11.39 22.43
C LYS A 155 -81.06 10.87 21.04
N VAL A 156 -79.90 11.23 20.50
CA VAL A 156 -79.43 10.82 19.17
C VAL A 156 -78.18 9.96 19.32
N TYR A 157 -78.07 8.88 18.52
CA TYR A 157 -76.98 7.92 18.57
C TYR A 157 -76.16 7.95 17.28
N TYR A 158 -74.83 7.97 17.42
CA TYR A 158 -73.89 7.77 16.33
C TYR A 158 -72.98 6.59 16.65
N THR A 159 -72.80 5.70 15.67
CA THR A 159 -71.99 4.48 15.83
C THR A 159 -70.86 4.46 14.82
N ASN A 160 -69.66 4.17 15.31
CA ASN A 160 -68.46 3.91 14.50
C ASN A 160 -68.13 5.02 13.47
N LEU A 161 -68.16 6.28 13.90
CA LEU A 161 -67.71 7.39 13.06
C LEU A 161 -66.20 7.32 12.78
N SER A 162 -65.81 7.58 11.54
CA SER A 162 -64.41 7.64 11.12
C SER A 162 -63.63 8.73 11.88
N PRO A 163 -62.29 8.62 12.03
CA PRO A 163 -61.49 9.72 12.55
C PRO A 163 -61.66 10.99 11.72
N GLY A 164 -61.95 12.13 12.37
CA GLY A 164 -62.32 13.35 11.67
C GLY A 164 -62.90 14.43 12.57
N GLY A 165 -63.29 15.55 11.96
CA GLY A 165 -64.02 16.63 12.62
C GLY A 165 -65.48 16.61 12.19
N TYR A 166 -66.38 16.68 13.16
CA TYR A 166 -67.82 16.61 13.00
C TYR A 166 -68.50 17.78 13.70
N LYS A 167 -69.63 18.25 13.18
CA LYS A 167 -70.45 19.28 13.84
C LYS A 167 -71.88 18.80 13.96
N PHE A 168 -72.33 18.60 15.20
CA PHE A 168 -73.71 18.27 15.49
C PHE A 168 -74.52 19.55 15.62
N ARG A 169 -75.62 19.65 14.87
CA ARG A 169 -76.49 20.84 14.81
C ARG A 169 -77.90 20.40 15.16
N VAL A 170 -78.58 21.16 16.02
CA VAL A 170 -79.96 20.85 16.43
C VAL A 170 -80.80 22.12 16.54
N LEU A 171 -82.06 22.00 16.12
CA LEU A 171 -83.09 23.03 16.15
C LEU A 171 -84.33 22.46 16.84
N SER A 172 -85.05 23.31 17.58
CA SER A 172 -86.33 22.96 18.20
C SER A 172 -87.48 23.77 17.62
N SER A 173 -88.68 23.23 17.74
CA SER A 173 -89.93 23.88 17.41
C SER A 173 -90.91 23.65 18.54
N THR A 174 -91.31 24.71 19.24
CA THR A 174 -92.20 24.65 20.42
C THR A 174 -93.64 24.34 20.03
N ASP A 175 -94.07 24.86 18.89
CA ASP A 175 -95.42 24.77 18.30
C ASP A 175 -95.53 23.67 17.21
N GLY A 176 -94.41 23.05 16.86
CA GLY A 176 -94.31 22.05 15.79
C GLY A 176 -94.32 22.61 14.37
N ILE A 177 -94.40 23.94 14.20
CA ILE A 177 -94.55 24.65 12.92
C ILE A 177 -93.39 25.62 12.70
N THR A 178 -93.07 26.45 13.69
CA THR A 178 -91.96 27.41 13.63
C THR A 178 -90.70 26.83 14.26
N TRP A 179 -89.60 26.88 13.52
CA TRP A 179 -88.29 26.41 14.00
C TRP A 179 -87.54 27.57 14.67
N SER A 180 -86.72 27.26 15.67
CA SER A 180 -85.86 28.24 16.32
C SER A 180 -84.93 28.92 15.30
N ASN A 181 -84.67 30.22 15.49
CA ASN A 181 -83.78 30.98 14.61
C ASN A 181 -82.29 30.69 14.88
N GLU A 182 -81.97 30.29 16.10
CA GLU A 182 -80.61 29.94 16.51
C GLU A 182 -80.44 28.42 16.55
N GLU A 183 -79.38 27.95 15.89
CA GLU A 183 -78.96 26.56 15.90
C GLU A 183 -78.00 26.31 17.07
N SER A 184 -78.24 25.26 17.84
CA SER A 184 -77.28 24.81 18.84
C SER A 184 -76.28 23.86 18.19
N ILE A 185 -74.99 24.19 18.31
CA ILE A 185 -73.89 23.49 17.63
C ILE A 185 -72.95 22.87 18.65
N LEU A 186 -72.62 21.58 18.48
CA LEU A 186 -71.60 20.87 19.26
C LEU A 186 -70.51 20.33 18.33
N ASN A 187 -69.27 20.80 18.51
CA ASN A 187 -68.13 20.34 17.70
C ASN A 187 -67.54 19.05 18.30
N ILE A 188 -67.33 18.03 17.48
CA ILE A 188 -66.79 16.74 17.91
C ILE A 188 -65.56 16.40 17.06
N ARG A 189 -64.44 16.05 17.69
CA ARG A 189 -63.21 15.66 16.98
C ARG A 189 -62.73 14.28 17.43
N ILE A 190 -62.67 13.34 16.50
CA ILE A 190 -62.18 11.97 16.75
C ILE A 190 -60.73 11.87 16.26
N SER A 191 -59.79 11.57 17.17
CA SER A 191 -58.37 11.41 16.82
C SER A 191 -58.11 10.10 16.06
N PRO A 192 -57.20 10.06 15.06
CA PRO A 192 -56.81 8.81 14.41
C PRO A 192 -56.08 7.85 15.36
N PRO A 193 -56.07 6.53 15.09
CA PRO A 193 -55.36 5.56 15.90
C PRO A 193 -53.84 5.74 15.83
N LEU A 194 -53.12 5.23 16.84
CA LEU A 194 -51.68 5.43 17.00
C LEU A 194 -50.85 4.95 15.80
N TRP A 195 -51.22 3.83 15.16
CA TRP A 195 -50.51 3.27 13.99
C TRP A 195 -50.73 4.03 12.68
N LEU A 196 -51.67 4.98 12.65
CA LEU A 196 -51.93 5.91 11.53
C LEU A 196 -51.50 7.35 11.88
N SER A 197 -50.80 7.54 13.00
CA SER A 197 -50.28 8.84 13.41
C SER A 197 -49.02 9.23 12.61
N VAL A 198 -48.75 10.54 12.49
CA VAL A 198 -47.53 11.05 11.82
C VAL A 198 -46.24 10.43 12.42
N PRO A 199 -46.09 10.31 13.76
CA PRO A 199 -44.94 9.61 14.34
C PRO A 199 -44.82 8.14 13.92
N ALA A 200 -45.94 7.43 13.72
CA ALA A 200 -45.91 6.04 13.26
C ALA A 200 -45.41 5.92 11.82
N TYR A 201 -45.81 6.84 10.93
CA TYR A 201 -45.26 6.87 9.57
C TYR A 201 -43.77 7.17 9.54
N ILE A 202 -43.29 8.08 10.40
CA ILE A 202 -41.85 8.34 10.57
C ILE A 202 -41.13 7.06 11.01
N LEU A 203 -41.70 6.32 11.97
CA LEU A 203 -41.14 5.05 12.42
C LEU A 203 -41.11 3.99 11.31
N TYR A 204 -42.16 3.86 10.49
CA TYR A 204 -42.18 2.93 9.36
C TYR A 204 -41.11 3.25 8.31
N ILE A 205 -40.93 4.54 8.00
CA ILE A 205 -39.88 4.99 7.09
C ILE A 205 -38.51 4.66 7.68
N LEU A 206 -38.28 4.94 8.97
CA LEU A 206 -37.02 4.64 9.65
C LEU A 206 -36.69 3.14 9.63
N ILE A 207 -37.67 2.29 9.95
CA ILE A 207 -37.51 0.82 9.91
C ILE A 207 -37.19 0.36 8.49
N THR A 208 -37.91 0.85 7.49
CA THR A 208 -37.71 0.47 6.08
C THR A 208 -36.32 0.88 5.59
N VAL A 209 -35.87 2.10 5.91
CA VAL A 209 -34.52 2.58 5.58
C VAL A 209 -33.46 1.77 6.30
N THR A 210 -33.67 1.42 7.58
CA THR A 210 -32.73 0.61 8.35
C THR A 210 -32.58 -0.79 7.79
N ILE A 211 -33.70 -1.43 7.42
CA ILE A 211 -33.70 -2.75 6.76
C ILE A 211 -33.00 -2.67 5.40
N GLY A 212 -33.32 -1.66 4.59
CA GLY A 212 -32.65 -1.43 3.30
C GLY A 212 -31.14 -1.24 3.46
N TYR A 213 -30.72 -0.41 4.42
CA TYR A 213 -29.31 -0.21 4.75
C TYR A 213 -28.63 -1.50 5.20
N MET A 214 -29.26 -2.31 6.06
CA MET A 214 -28.73 -3.59 6.50
C MET A 214 -28.57 -4.58 5.34
N LEU A 215 -29.56 -4.68 4.45
CA LEU A 215 -29.50 -5.57 3.28
C LEU A 215 -28.39 -5.16 2.31
N ILE A 216 -28.29 -3.86 2.01
CA ILE A 216 -27.22 -3.33 1.15
C ILE A 216 -25.85 -3.56 1.79
N SER A 217 -25.70 -3.24 3.07
CA SER A 217 -24.45 -3.44 3.81
C SER A 217 -24.05 -4.92 3.87
N PHE A 218 -25.02 -5.83 4.03
CA PHE A 218 -24.79 -7.27 4.02
C PHE A 218 -24.32 -7.75 2.64
N TYR A 219 -24.96 -7.29 1.57
CA TYR A 219 -24.58 -7.63 0.20
C TYR A 219 -23.16 -7.17 -0.14
N LEU A 220 -22.84 -5.89 0.15
CA LEU A 220 -21.51 -5.32 -0.10
C LEU A 220 -20.41 -6.03 0.70
N LYS A 221 -20.67 -6.39 1.97
CA LYS A 221 -19.72 -7.16 2.78
C LYS A 221 -19.48 -8.57 2.23
N LYS A 222 -20.54 -9.24 1.77
CA LYS A 222 -20.44 -10.57 1.17
C LYS A 222 -19.58 -10.55 -0.10
N GLU A 223 -19.84 -9.57 -0.97
CA GLU A 223 -19.09 -9.40 -2.22
C GLU A 223 -17.61 -9.10 -1.92
N ALA A 224 -17.31 -8.20 -1.00
CA ALA A 224 -15.94 -7.91 -0.57
C ALA A 224 -15.21 -9.17 -0.03
N LEU A 225 -15.90 -10.00 0.75
CA LEU A 225 -15.33 -11.24 1.27
C LEU A 225 -15.03 -12.27 0.16
N GLU A 226 -15.91 -12.39 -0.84
CA GLU A 226 -15.67 -13.25 -1.99
C GLU A 226 -14.52 -12.76 -2.86
N HIS A 227 -14.39 -11.43 -3.05
CA HIS A 227 -13.24 -10.85 -3.73
C HIS A 227 -11.94 -11.11 -2.98
N GLN A 228 -11.93 -10.93 -1.66
CA GLN A 228 -10.74 -11.21 -0.85
C GLN A 228 -10.31 -12.68 -1.00
N ARG A 229 -11.25 -13.63 -0.89
CA ARG A 229 -10.95 -15.06 -1.06
C ARG A 229 -10.35 -15.38 -2.43
N LYS A 230 -10.84 -14.74 -3.50
CA LYS A 230 -10.28 -14.94 -4.85
C LYS A 230 -8.84 -14.44 -4.93
N ILE A 231 -8.54 -13.28 -4.31
CA ILE A 231 -7.18 -12.74 -4.23
C ILE A 231 -6.28 -13.70 -3.46
N ASP A 232 -6.71 -14.17 -2.29
CA ASP A 232 -5.93 -15.10 -1.45
C ASP A 232 -5.61 -16.41 -2.19
N ILE A 233 -6.56 -16.94 -2.99
CA ILE A 233 -6.35 -18.15 -3.81
C ILE A 233 -5.33 -17.88 -4.93
N ILE A 234 -5.41 -16.74 -5.61
CA ILE A 234 -4.48 -16.36 -6.66
C ILE A 234 -3.06 -16.21 -6.08
N GLU A 235 -2.94 -15.55 -4.93
CA GLU A 235 -1.67 -15.38 -4.23
C GLU A 235 -1.06 -16.73 -3.82
N SER A 236 -1.84 -17.59 -3.19
CA SER A 236 -1.38 -18.95 -2.80
C SER A 236 -0.96 -19.80 -4.00
N ASN A 237 -1.67 -19.71 -5.12
CA ASN A 237 -1.29 -20.42 -6.34
C ASN A 237 0.03 -19.88 -6.93
N LYS A 238 0.21 -18.56 -6.93
CA LYS A 238 1.45 -17.91 -7.39
C LYS A 238 2.63 -18.26 -6.50
N GLU A 239 2.44 -18.30 -5.18
CA GLU A 239 3.47 -18.77 -4.25
C GLU A 239 3.88 -20.22 -4.50
N LYS A 240 2.91 -21.11 -4.75
CA LYS A 240 3.18 -22.51 -5.10
C LYS A 240 3.92 -22.64 -6.42
N GLU A 241 3.57 -21.84 -7.42
CA GLU A 241 4.26 -21.81 -8.71
C GLU A 241 5.72 -21.40 -8.54
N ILE A 242 5.99 -20.33 -7.79
CA ILE A 242 7.35 -19.87 -7.46
C ILE A 242 8.11 -20.95 -6.67
N LEU A 243 7.47 -21.60 -5.69
CA LEU A 243 8.10 -22.67 -4.90
C LEU A 243 8.46 -23.87 -5.79
N ASN A 244 7.56 -24.29 -6.66
CA ASN A 244 7.80 -25.39 -7.60
C ASN A 244 8.93 -25.04 -8.57
N ALA A 245 8.98 -23.81 -9.08
CA ALA A 245 10.09 -23.33 -9.91
C ALA A 245 11.43 -23.41 -9.15
N LYS A 246 11.47 -23.02 -7.87
CA LYS A 246 12.66 -23.16 -7.01
C LYS A 246 13.08 -24.63 -6.80
N ILE A 247 12.13 -25.52 -6.56
CA ILE A 247 12.41 -26.96 -6.37
C ILE A 247 12.96 -27.57 -7.66
N ASN A 248 12.32 -27.30 -8.80
CA ASN A 248 12.77 -27.77 -10.10
C ASN A 248 14.17 -27.26 -10.43
N PHE A 249 14.46 -25.99 -10.10
CA PHE A 249 15.80 -25.43 -10.21
C PHE A 249 16.86 -26.19 -9.41
N PHE A 250 16.65 -26.40 -8.11
CA PHE A 250 17.62 -27.13 -7.28
C PHE A 250 17.80 -28.56 -7.77
N THR A 251 16.73 -29.18 -8.26
CA THR A 251 16.77 -30.53 -8.83
C THR A 251 17.62 -30.53 -10.11
N ASN A 252 17.39 -29.58 -11.03
CA ASN A 252 18.14 -29.44 -12.28
C ASN A 252 19.62 -29.13 -12.03
N ILE A 253 19.95 -28.18 -11.14
CA ILE A 253 21.34 -27.91 -10.73
C ILE A 253 22.00 -29.18 -10.20
N THR A 254 21.31 -29.92 -9.33
CA THR A 254 21.88 -31.15 -8.76
C THR A 254 22.23 -32.15 -9.85
N HIS A 255 21.39 -32.29 -10.88
CA HIS A 255 21.67 -33.13 -12.03
C HIS A 255 22.84 -32.62 -12.90
N GLU A 256 22.87 -31.32 -13.16
CA GLU A 256 23.92 -30.69 -13.97
C GLU A 256 25.28 -30.62 -13.27
N VAL A 257 25.31 -30.62 -11.93
CA VAL A 257 26.55 -30.76 -11.14
C VAL A 257 26.99 -32.22 -11.04
N ARG A 258 26.05 -33.16 -10.84
CA ARG A 258 26.36 -34.60 -10.68
C ARG A 258 27.02 -35.20 -11.91
N THR A 259 26.58 -34.79 -13.10
CA THR A 259 27.08 -35.33 -14.37
C THR A 259 28.58 -35.06 -14.60
N PRO A 260 29.08 -33.81 -14.60
CA PRO A 260 30.51 -33.52 -14.71
C PRO A 260 31.30 -34.10 -13.53
N LEU A 261 30.75 -34.09 -12.31
CA LEU A 261 31.43 -34.70 -11.15
C LEU A 261 31.68 -36.21 -11.37
N THR A 262 30.70 -36.91 -11.96
CA THR A 262 30.84 -38.34 -12.30
C THR A 262 31.87 -38.55 -13.41
N LEU A 263 31.88 -37.66 -14.42
CA LEU A 263 32.83 -37.67 -15.53
C LEU A 263 34.22 -37.16 -15.16
N ILE A 264 34.41 -36.55 -13.99
CA ILE A 264 35.71 -36.26 -13.38
C ILE A 264 36.19 -37.48 -12.58
N LYS A 265 35.31 -38.01 -11.72
CA LYS A 265 35.64 -39.12 -10.81
C LYS A 265 36.00 -40.40 -11.56
N GLY A 266 35.28 -40.75 -12.62
CA GLY A 266 35.53 -41.97 -13.39
C GLY A 266 36.94 -42.05 -14.00
N PRO A 267 37.35 -41.07 -14.83
CA PRO A 267 38.71 -40.97 -15.36
C PRO A 267 39.79 -40.87 -14.27
N LEU A 268 39.52 -40.12 -13.19
CA LEU A 268 40.45 -39.99 -12.06
C LEU A 268 40.70 -41.35 -11.37
N ASP A 269 39.63 -42.10 -11.08
CA ASP A 269 39.70 -43.46 -10.51
C ASP A 269 40.46 -44.43 -11.44
N ARG A 270 40.34 -44.25 -12.77
CA ARG A 270 41.07 -45.04 -13.78
C ARG A 270 42.56 -44.74 -13.73
N ILE A 271 42.95 -43.45 -13.76
CA ILE A 271 44.36 -43.03 -13.69
C ILE A 271 45.02 -43.55 -12.40
N ILE A 272 44.33 -43.46 -11.26
CA ILE A 272 44.81 -43.96 -9.97
C ILE A 272 45.03 -45.49 -9.99
N LYS A 273 44.16 -46.25 -10.68
CA LYS A 273 44.24 -47.72 -10.74
C LYS A 273 45.21 -48.28 -11.78
N SER A 274 45.33 -47.65 -12.95
CA SER A 274 46.14 -48.18 -14.06
C SER A 274 47.62 -47.77 -13.97
N GLY A 275 47.96 -46.76 -13.15
CA GLY A 275 49.29 -46.15 -13.14
C GLY A 275 49.59 -45.37 -14.43
N ILE A 276 50.59 -44.49 -14.40
CA ILE A 276 50.95 -43.56 -15.50
C ILE A 276 51.62 -44.29 -16.70
N ASN A 277 51.49 -45.61 -16.80
CA ASN A 277 52.27 -46.43 -17.75
C ASN A 277 51.71 -46.42 -19.19
N ASN A 278 50.59 -45.74 -19.46
CA ASN A 278 49.99 -45.60 -20.79
C ASN A 278 49.68 -44.12 -21.05
N SER A 279 50.62 -43.39 -21.68
CA SER A 279 50.55 -41.92 -21.78
C SER A 279 49.30 -41.43 -22.52
N HIS A 280 48.92 -42.08 -23.61
CA HIS A 280 47.81 -41.65 -24.46
C HIS A 280 46.44 -41.75 -23.76
N ASN A 281 46.20 -42.85 -23.03
CA ASN A 281 44.95 -43.05 -22.28
C ASN A 281 44.89 -42.13 -21.04
N THR A 282 46.04 -41.76 -20.48
CA THR A 282 46.12 -40.82 -19.35
C THR A 282 45.79 -39.40 -19.80
N GLU A 283 46.31 -38.98 -20.96
CA GLU A 283 46.11 -37.66 -21.53
C GLU A 283 44.65 -37.41 -21.96
N GLU A 284 44.00 -38.42 -22.56
CA GLU A 284 42.56 -38.38 -22.87
C GLU A 284 41.70 -38.26 -21.61
N ASN A 285 42.00 -39.06 -20.58
CA ASN A 285 41.30 -39.00 -19.29
C ASN A 285 41.50 -37.65 -18.57
N LEU A 286 42.72 -37.07 -18.62
CA LEU A 286 43.00 -35.74 -18.08
C LEU A 286 42.26 -34.63 -18.85
N SER A 287 42.16 -34.75 -20.18
CA SER A 287 41.38 -33.83 -21.01
C SER A 287 39.89 -33.86 -20.66
N ILE A 288 39.32 -35.04 -20.44
CA ILE A 288 37.92 -35.20 -19.98
C ILE A 288 37.72 -34.56 -18.60
N ILE A 289 38.67 -34.76 -17.67
CA ILE A 289 38.62 -34.12 -16.34
C ILE A 289 38.65 -32.60 -16.47
N LYS A 290 39.59 -32.04 -17.26
CA LYS A 290 39.71 -30.60 -17.48
C LYS A 290 38.42 -30.01 -18.05
N LYS A 291 37.90 -30.57 -19.14
CA LYS A 291 36.67 -30.11 -19.79
C LYS A 291 35.45 -30.10 -18.84
N ASN A 292 35.31 -31.12 -17.99
CA ASN A 292 34.21 -31.18 -17.03
C ASN A 292 34.43 -30.25 -15.82
N THR A 293 35.67 -29.97 -15.45
CA THR A 293 36.02 -28.98 -14.41
C THR A 293 35.69 -27.57 -14.89
N ASP A 294 36.08 -27.22 -16.10
CA ASP A 294 35.77 -25.92 -16.73
C ASP A 294 34.25 -25.73 -16.85
N ARG A 295 33.51 -26.80 -17.21
CA ARG A 295 32.04 -26.78 -17.25
C ARG A 295 31.42 -26.50 -15.87
N LEU A 296 31.95 -27.11 -14.81
CA LEU A 296 31.44 -26.92 -13.44
C LEU A 296 31.76 -25.51 -12.91
N LEU A 297 32.92 -24.97 -13.27
CA LEU A 297 33.29 -23.58 -12.97
C LEU A 297 32.35 -22.59 -13.67
N ASN A 298 32.09 -22.77 -14.97
CA ASN A 298 31.14 -21.94 -15.71
C ASN A 298 29.73 -21.98 -15.11
N LEU A 299 29.24 -23.16 -14.72
CA LEU A 299 27.93 -23.30 -14.08
C LEU A 299 27.89 -22.58 -12.71
N THR A 300 28.97 -22.64 -11.95
CA THR A 300 29.09 -21.94 -10.66
C THR A 300 29.09 -20.42 -10.86
N ASN A 301 29.82 -19.91 -11.86
CA ASN A 301 29.85 -18.49 -12.20
C ASN A 301 28.46 -17.99 -12.66
N GLN A 302 27.76 -18.75 -13.51
CA GLN A 302 26.39 -18.43 -13.91
C GLN A 302 25.43 -18.34 -12.72
N LEU A 303 25.58 -19.23 -11.74
CA LEU A 303 24.78 -19.21 -10.51
C LEU A 303 25.07 -17.97 -9.64
N LEU A 304 26.34 -17.58 -9.53
CA LEU A 304 26.75 -16.38 -8.80
C LEU A 304 26.26 -15.11 -9.49
N ASP A 305 26.38 -15.03 -10.81
CA ASP A 305 25.90 -13.89 -11.59
C ASP A 305 24.38 -13.75 -11.48
N PHE A 306 23.61 -14.85 -11.56
CA PHE A 306 22.17 -14.85 -11.31
C PHE A 306 21.83 -14.34 -9.89
N ARG A 307 22.58 -14.76 -8.86
CA ARG A 307 22.37 -14.26 -7.49
C ARG A 307 22.70 -12.79 -7.31
N LYS A 308 23.67 -12.26 -8.07
CA LYS A 308 24.04 -10.84 -8.04
C LYS A 308 22.97 -9.98 -8.71
N THR A 309 22.37 -10.44 -9.82
CA THR A 309 21.30 -9.71 -10.51
C THR A 309 19.98 -9.70 -9.72
N GLU A 310 19.61 -10.78 -9.03
CA GLU A 310 18.36 -10.85 -8.23
C GLU A 310 18.34 -9.90 -7.01
N LYS A 311 19.50 -9.56 -6.44
CA LYS A 311 19.60 -8.79 -5.18
C LYS A 311 19.63 -7.27 -5.35
N GLU A 312 19.26 -6.73 -6.52
CA GLU A 312 19.28 -5.29 -6.86
C GLU A 312 20.66 -4.60 -6.66
N LYS A 313 21.74 -5.38 -6.51
CA LYS A 313 23.10 -4.86 -6.25
C LYS A 313 24.02 -4.89 -7.47
N PHE A 314 23.53 -5.34 -8.63
CA PHE A 314 24.31 -5.30 -9.87
C PHE A 314 24.29 -3.88 -10.42
N LYS A 315 25.37 -3.12 -10.19
CA LYS A 315 25.56 -1.79 -10.79
C LYS A 315 26.29 -1.96 -12.11
N LEU A 316 25.70 -1.46 -13.18
CA LEU A 316 26.36 -1.38 -14.48
C LEU A 316 27.38 -0.25 -14.49
N ASN A 317 28.53 -0.50 -15.10
CA ASN A 317 29.56 0.50 -15.33
C ASN A 317 29.50 0.99 -16.77
N PHE A 318 28.85 2.14 -16.99
CA PHE A 318 28.66 2.69 -18.33
C PHE A 318 29.91 3.39 -18.85
N ILE A 319 30.51 2.84 -19.90
CA ILE A 319 31.69 3.40 -20.58
C ILE A 319 31.33 3.64 -22.05
N LYS A 320 31.77 4.77 -22.62
CA LYS A 320 31.63 5.04 -24.07
C LYS A 320 32.35 3.96 -24.86
N THR A 321 31.58 3.13 -25.56
CA THR A 321 32.07 1.95 -26.27
C THR A 321 31.53 1.95 -27.69
N ASP A 322 32.37 1.58 -28.66
CA ASP A 322 31.91 1.32 -30.02
C ASP A 322 31.20 -0.04 -30.07
N LEU A 323 29.88 0.00 -30.31
CA LEU A 323 29.05 -1.20 -30.41
C LEU A 323 29.41 -2.06 -31.61
N TYR A 324 29.87 -1.49 -32.73
CA TYR A 324 30.26 -2.28 -33.90
C TYR A 324 31.47 -3.16 -33.55
N GLU A 325 32.53 -2.57 -32.99
CA GLU A 325 33.74 -3.28 -32.56
C GLU A 325 33.42 -4.34 -31.48
N LEU A 326 32.51 -4.03 -30.55
CA LEU A 326 32.13 -4.98 -29.50
C LEU A 326 31.38 -6.20 -30.05
N ILE A 327 30.46 -5.99 -30.99
CA ILE A 327 29.73 -7.09 -31.64
C ILE A 327 30.68 -7.89 -32.52
N GLU A 328 31.55 -7.24 -33.29
CA GLU A 328 32.53 -7.88 -34.17
C GLU A 328 33.53 -8.74 -33.38
N SER A 329 34.10 -8.21 -32.29
CA SER A 329 34.99 -8.96 -31.40
C SER A 329 34.29 -10.15 -30.75
N THR A 330 33.05 -9.99 -30.30
CA THR A 330 32.28 -11.09 -29.72
C THR A 330 31.93 -12.15 -30.78
N TYR A 331 31.51 -11.74 -31.96
CA TYR A 331 31.23 -12.62 -33.11
C TYR A 331 32.45 -13.46 -33.50
N ASN A 332 33.64 -12.86 -33.56
CA ASN A 332 34.88 -13.54 -33.94
C ASN A 332 35.27 -14.67 -32.96
N LEU A 333 34.88 -14.58 -31.68
CA LEU A 333 35.09 -15.66 -30.70
C LEU A 333 34.27 -16.93 -31.03
N PHE A 334 33.17 -16.78 -31.76
CA PHE A 334 32.26 -17.88 -32.10
C PHE A 334 32.51 -18.51 -33.48
N LEU A 335 33.38 -17.92 -34.32
CA LEU A 335 33.73 -18.44 -35.64
C LEU A 335 34.29 -19.88 -35.60
N PRO A 336 35.27 -20.23 -34.73
CA PRO A 336 35.81 -21.60 -34.70
C PRO A 336 34.75 -22.66 -34.34
N PHE A 337 33.78 -22.32 -33.48
CA PHE A 337 32.69 -23.21 -33.10
C PHE A 337 31.69 -23.43 -34.23
N SER A 338 31.54 -22.45 -35.12
CA SER A 338 30.68 -22.55 -36.28
C SER A 338 31.26 -23.49 -37.35
N GLU A 339 32.59 -23.48 -37.52
CA GLU A 339 33.31 -24.38 -38.42
C GLU A 339 33.19 -25.83 -37.95
N GLU A 340 33.34 -26.10 -36.64
CA GLU A 340 33.17 -27.45 -36.06
C GLU A 340 31.76 -28.01 -36.31
N LYS A 341 30.73 -27.15 -36.27
CA LYS A 341 29.33 -27.53 -36.47
C LYS A 341 28.85 -27.41 -37.92
N MET A 342 29.69 -26.93 -38.84
CA MET A 342 29.32 -26.61 -40.24
C MET A 342 28.11 -25.66 -40.35
N ILE A 343 28.02 -24.66 -39.46
CA ILE A 343 26.97 -23.63 -39.46
C ILE A 343 27.55 -22.34 -40.04
N SER A 344 26.84 -21.72 -40.98
CA SER A 344 27.24 -20.42 -41.54
C SER A 344 26.82 -19.28 -40.62
N VAL A 345 27.77 -18.49 -40.13
CA VAL A 345 27.49 -17.30 -39.30
C VAL A 345 27.86 -16.05 -40.08
N HIS A 346 26.96 -15.08 -40.15
CA HIS A 346 27.21 -13.79 -40.81
C HIS A 346 26.94 -12.63 -39.87
N PHE A 347 27.85 -11.64 -39.86
CA PHE A 347 27.62 -10.35 -39.23
C PHE A 347 27.38 -9.29 -40.32
N ASN A 348 26.24 -8.63 -40.25
CA ASN A 348 25.82 -7.59 -41.19
C ASN A 348 25.50 -6.31 -40.42
N SER A 349 26.13 -5.21 -40.80
CA SER A 349 25.76 -3.89 -40.29
C SER A 349 25.81 -2.84 -41.39
N PRO A 350 24.79 -1.96 -41.49
CA PRO A 350 24.86 -0.75 -42.30
C PRO A 350 25.63 0.39 -41.61
N VAL A 351 26.09 0.20 -40.36
CA VAL A 351 26.82 1.20 -39.57
C VAL A 351 28.12 0.60 -39.04
N HIS A 352 29.27 1.13 -39.45
CA HIS A 352 30.58 0.59 -39.08
C HIS A 352 31.22 1.24 -37.84
N TYR A 353 30.52 2.16 -37.19
CA TYR A 353 30.96 2.83 -35.96
C TYR A 353 29.75 3.40 -35.23
N TYR A 354 29.53 3.00 -33.98
CA TYR A 354 28.43 3.54 -33.16
C TYR A 354 28.82 3.61 -31.69
N ASN A 355 29.11 4.82 -31.21
CA ASN A 355 29.53 5.04 -29.84
C ASN A 355 28.33 5.21 -28.90
N LEU A 356 28.17 4.28 -27.97
CA LEU A 356 27.13 4.29 -26.93
C LEU A 356 27.79 4.08 -25.57
N ALA A 357 27.35 4.83 -24.55
CA ALA A 357 27.71 4.48 -23.18
C ALA A 357 27.05 3.14 -22.86
N VAL A 358 27.80 2.09 -22.54
CA VAL A 358 27.27 0.76 -22.17
C VAL A 358 28.21 0.11 -21.17
N ASP A 359 27.71 -0.87 -20.43
CA ASP A 359 28.59 -1.79 -19.72
C ASP A 359 29.07 -2.87 -20.70
N ARG A 360 30.35 -2.77 -21.07
CA ARG A 360 30.98 -3.64 -22.07
C ARG A 360 30.85 -5.12 -21.68
N GLU A 361 31.07 -5.46 -20.41
CA GLU A 361 31.03 -6.85 -19.93
C GLU A 361 29.60 -7.41 -20.02
N ALA A 362 28.61 -6.62 -19.59
CA ALA A 362 27.22 -7.03 -19.63
C ALA A 362 26.69 -7.21 -21.06
N ILE A 363 27.03 -6.32 -21.99
CA ILE A 363 26.66 -6.48 -23.41
C ILE A 363 27.35 -7.73 -24.00
N THR A 364 28.64 -7.95 -23.72
CA THR A 364 29.33 -9.18 -24.14
C THR A 364 28.66 -10.44 -23.58
N LYS A 365 28.20 -10.42 -22.32
CA LYS A 365 27.45 -11.55 -21.71
C LYS A 365 26.11 -11.79 -22.41
N ILE A 366 25.36 -10.73 -22.72
CA ILE A 366 24.10 -10.83 -23.47
C ILE A 366 24.36 -11.45 -24.84
N LEU A 367 25.28 -10.88 -25.61
CA LEU A 367 25.62 -11.34 -26.96
C LEU A 367 26.15 -12.78 -26.95
N SER A 368 27.03 -13.13 -26.02
CA SER A 368 27.57 -14.49 -25.90
C SER A 368 26.47 -15.52 -25.61
N ASN A 369 25.49 -15.19 -24.75
CA ASN A 369 24.35 -16.07 -24.49
C ASN A 369 23.45 -16.22 -25.72
N LEU A 370 23.18 -15.13 -26.45
CA LEU A 370 22.38 -15.18 -27.67
C LEU A 370 23.08 -15.98 -28.78
N LEU A 371 24.38 -15.75 -29.01
CA LEU A 371 25.17 -16.44 -30.03
C LEU A 371 25.38 -17.93 -29.70
N SER A 372 25.67 -18.25 -28.44
CA SER A 372 25.78 -19.63 -27.99
C SER A 372 24.46 -20.39 -28.19
N ASN A 373 23.32 -19.77 -27.85
CA ASN A 373 22.01 -20.37 -28.10
C ASN A 373 21.70 -20.49 -29.59
N ALA A 374 22.00 -19.46 -30.39
CA ALA A 374 21.79 -19.48 -31.83
C ALA A 374 22.58 -20.62 -32.48
N LEU A 375 23.87 -20.78 -32.18
CA LEU A 375 24.71 -21.89 -32.69
C LEU A 375 24.31 -23.27 -32.15
N LYS A 376 23.74 -23.32 -30.95
CA LYS A 376 23.27 -24.57 -30.36
C LYS A 376 22.03 -25.10 -31.08
N PHE A 377 21.09 -24.21 -31.42
CA PHE A 377 19.78 -24.59 -31.94
C PHE A 377 19.61 -24.35 -33.45
N ALA A 378 20.53 -23.68 -34.13
CA ALA A 378 20.53 -23.52 -35.59
C ALA A 378 20.67 -24.86 -36.32
N GLU A 379 20.10 -24.92 -37.51
CA GLU A 379 20.28 -26.04 -38.45
C GLU A 379 21.45 -25.76 -39.39
N SER A 380 21.51 -24.57 -39.99
CA SER A 380 22.52 -24.25 -40.99
C SER A 380 23.02 -22.79 -40.94
N LYS A 381 22.25 -21.86 -40.37
CA LYS A 381 22.54 -20.43 -40.47
C LYS A 381 22.26 -19.63 -39.19
N VAL A 382 23.18 -18.73 -38.85
CA VAL A 382 23.00 -17.69 -37.83
C VAL A 382 23.38 -16.33 -38.44
N ASP A 383 22.50 -15.34 -38.30
CA ASP A 383 22.77 -13.98 -38.79
C ASP A 383 22.67 -12.97 -37.64
N ILE A 384 23.63 -12.05 -37.60
CA ILE A 384 23.68 -10.97 -36.61
C ILE A 384 23.51 -9.65 -37.35
N TYR A 385 22.56 -8.83 -36.92
CA TYR A 385 22.30 -7.51 -37.48
C TYR A 385 22.45 -6.43 -36.42
N LEU A 386 23.28 -5.43 -36.69
CA LEU A 386 23.22 -4.16 -35.98
C LEU A 386 22.39 -3.20 -36.85
N GLU A 387 21.17 -2.86 -36.41
CA GLU A 387 20.25 -2.03 -37.18
C GLU A 387 20.54 -0.53 -36.98
N PRO A 388 20.32 0.31 -38.01
CA PRO A 388 20.53 1.74 -37.90
C PRO A 388 19.46 2.38 -36.99
N GLU A 389 19.82 3.51 -36.39
CA GLU A 389 18.94 4.29 -35.51
C GLU A 389 17.64 4.65 -36.24
N THR A 390 16.50 4.45 -35.57
CA THR A 390 15.22 4.95 -36.06
C THR A 390 14.99 6.35 -35.47
N GLU A 391 14.94 7.40 -36.31
CA GLU A 391 14.87 8.83 -35.92
C GLU A 391 13.73 9.18 -34.93
N LYS A 392 12.74 8.30 -34.75
CA LYS A 392 11.60 8.53 -33.86
C LYS A 392 11.78 8.04 -32.42
N ASP A 393 12.66 7.06 -32.18
CA ASP A 393 12.65 6.32 -30.91
C ASP A 393 13.96 6.34 -30.11
N ASN A 394 15.07 6.88 -30.64
CA ASN A 394 16.35 6.98 -29.90
C ASN A 394 16.85 5.61 -29.37
N ILE A 395 16.48 4.53 -30.08
CA ILE A 395 16.74 3.12 -29.78
C ILE A 395 17.66 2.54 -30.86
N ILE A 396 18.63 1.74 -30.41
CA ILE A 396 19.48 0.90 -31.26
C ILE A 396 19.03 -0.55 -31.10
N ARG A 397 18.98 -1.30 -32.20
CA ARG A 397 18.59 -2.71 -32.17
C ARG A 397 19.74 -3.60 -32.64
N ILE A 398 19.98 -4.66 -31.87
CA ILE A 398 20.87 -5.77 -32.25
C ILE A 398 19.99 -7.01 -32.38
N ARG A 399 19.98 -7.63 -33.56
CA ARG A 399 19.24 -8.86 -33.82
C ARG A 399 20.17 -10.04 -33.99
N VAL A 400 19.80 -11.17 -33.39
CA VAL A 400 20.44 -12.47 -33.61
C VAL A 400 19.37 -13.43 -34.13
N ASN A 401 19.52 -13.86 -35.38
CA ASN A 401 18.57 -14.72 -36.08
C ASN A 401 19.16 -16.12 -36.24
N ASN A 402 18.34 -17.15 -36.03
CA ASN A 402 18.73 -18.53 -36.35
C ASN A 402 17.60 -19.32 -37.02
N ASP A 403 17.98 -20.26 -37.88
CA ASP A 403 17.10 -21.12 -38.69
C ASP A 403 16.65 -22.42 -37.98
N GLY A 404 16.77 -22.45 -36.65
CA GLY A 404 16.41 -23.61 -35.84
C GLY A 404 14.91 -23.84 -35.72
N LYS A 405 14.53 -24.89 -34.97
CA LYS A 405 13.12 -25.16 -34.62
C LYS A 405 12.44 -23.92 -34.05
N MET A 406 11.27 -23.56 -34.61
CA MET A 406 10.52 -22.36 -34.22
C MET A 406 10.02 -22.44 -32.78
N ILE A 407 10.19 -21.35 -32.05
CA ILE A 407 9.60 -21.17 -30.71
C ILE A 407 8.13 -20.74 -30.90
N PRO A 408 7.15 -21.45 -30.32
CA PRO A 408 5.74 -21.04 -30.36
C PRO A 408 5.55 -19.65 -29.75
N GLY A 409 4.73 -18.80 -30.40
CA GLY A 409 4.51 -17.42 -29.95
C GLY A 409 3.98 -17.31 -28.50
N GLU A 410 3.20 -18.31 -28.06
CA GLU A 410 2.69 -18.41 -26.68
C GLU A 410 3.80 -18.57 -25.62
N LEU A 411 4.98 -19.03 -26.04
CA LEU A 411 6.15 -19.25 -25.17
C LEU A 411 7.18 -18.12 -25.25
N SER A 412 6.94 -17.09 -26.08
CA SER A 412 7.90 -16.00 -26.35
C SER A 412 8.33 -15.23 -25.10
N GLU A 413 7.44 -15.06 -24.12
CA GLU A 413 7.76 -14.46 -22.82
C GLU A 413 8.32 -15.50 -21.83
N LYS A 414 7.76 -16.72 -21.83
CA LYS A 414 8.14 -17.79 -20.89
C LYS A 414 9.59 -18.25 -21.03
N ILE A 415 10.17 -18.20 -22.24
CA ILE A 415 11.58 -18.58 -22.46
C ILE A 415 12.59 -17.70 -21.71
N PHE A 416 12.17 -16.51 -21.25
CA PHE A 416 13.00 -15.63 -20.45
C PHE A 416 12.76 -15.80 -18.94
N GLU A 417 11.76 -16.59 -18.54
CA GLU A 417 11.59 -16.95 -17.13
C GLU A 417 12.77 -17.80 -16.68
N PRO A 418 13.36 -17.52 -15.50
CA PRO A 418 14.42 -18.35 -14.96
C PRO A 418 13.99 -19.81 -14.93
N PHE A 419 14.88 -20.70 -15.37
CA PHE A 419 14.72 -22.16 -15.31
C PHE A 419 13.71 -22.74 -16.31
N TYR A 420 13.09 -21.91 -17.15
CA TYR A 420 12.21 -22.39 -18.20
C TYR A 420 13.01 -22.98 -19.36
N GLN A 421 12.61 -24.15 -19.85
CA GLN A 421 13.24 -24.83 -20.98
C GLN A 421 12.17 -25.47 -21.86
N ILE A 422 12.40 -25.42 -23.17
CA ILE A 422 11.57 -26.14 -24.15
C ILE A 422 12.25 -27.50 -24.40
N ASP A 423 11.54 -28.60 -24.11
CA ASP A 423 11.99 -29.94 -24.50
C ASP A 423 11.84 -30.07 -26.03
N PHE A 424 12.88 -29.70 -26.77
CA PHE A 424 13.06 -30.18 -28.13
C PHE A 424 13.67 -31.60 -28.02
N ASP A 425 13.13 -32.60 -28.72
CA ASP A 425 13.44 -34.05 -28.64
C ASP A 425 14.92 -34.50 -28.86
N LYS A 426 15.93 -33.68 -28.57
CA LYS A 426 17.36 -34.03 -28.60
C LYS A 426 17.86 -34.36 -27.19
N PRO A 427 18.04 -35.65 -26.83
CA PRO A 427 18.62 -36.03 -25.56
C PRO A 427 20.13 -35.70 -25.52
N GLY A 428 20.55 -34.83 -24.59
CA GLY A 428 21.97 -34.55 -24.31
C GLY A 428 22.35 -33.07 -24.27
N GLU A 429 21.52 -32.18 -24.81
CA GLU A 429 21.79 -30.74 -24.89
C GLU A 429 20.94 -29.91 -23.90
N LYS A 430 20.71 -30.42 -22.68
CA LYS A 430 20.07 -29.64 -21.62
C LYS A 430 21.08 -28.60 -21.07
N GLY A 431 20.68 -27.33 -21.08
CA GLY A 431 21.45 -26.22 -20.49
C GLY A 431 20.81 -25.79 -19.16
N THR A 432 21.41 -24.81 -18.47
CA THR A 432 20.97 -24.38 -17.13
C THR A 432 19.59 -23.69 -17.11
N GLY A 433 19.07 -23.23 -18.25
CA GLY A 433 17.86 -22.41 -18.34
C GLY A 433 18.02 -21.00 -17.73
N LEU A 434 19.26 -20.59 -17.45
CA LEU A 434 19.60 -19.30 -16.83
C LEU A 434 20.10 -18.24 -17.82
N GLY A 435 20.57 -18.67 -19.00
CA GLY A 435 21.25 -17.77 -19.95
C GLY A 435 20.36 -16.67 -20.51
N LEU A 436 19.14 -17.01 -20.97
CA LEU A 436 18.20 -16.03 -21.51
C LEU A 436 17.60 -15.12 -20.42
N SER A 437 17.29 -15.66 -19.24
CA SER A 437 16.81 -14.86 -18.11
C SER A 437 17.87 -13.85 -17.65
N LEU A 438 19.15 -14.27 -17.57
CA LEU A 438 20.26 -13.38 -17.24
C LEU A 438 20.46 -12.31 -18.32
N ALA A 439 20.42 -12.70 -19.60
CA ALA A 439 20.53 -11.76 -20.71
C ALA A 439 19.41 -10.71 -20.68
N ARG A 440 18.17 -11.11 -20.35
CA ARG A 440 17.04 -10.18 -20.21
C ARG A 440 17.21 -9.25 -19.02
N SER A 441 17.59 -9.76 -17.85
CA SER A 441 17.86 -8.90 -16.69
C SER A 441 18.99 -7.90 -16.96
N LEU A 442 20.06 -8.30 -17.63
CA LEU A 442 21.15 -7.38 -18.02
C LEU A 442 20.67 -6.32 -19.02
N ALA A 443 19.81 -6.69 -19.98
CA ALA A 443 19.23 -5.75 -20.93
C ALA A 443 18.29 -4.74 -20.23
N GLU A 444 17.45 -5.21 -19.31
CA GLU A 444 16.56 -4.35 -18.51
C GLU A 444 17.34 -3.40 -17.60
N LEU A 445 18.46 -3.84 -17.00
CA LEU A 445 19.38 -2.98 -16.26
C LEU A 445 20.02 -1.89 -17.14
N HIS A 446 20.19 -2.14 -18.45
CA HIS A 446 20.65 -1.14 -19.43
C HIS A 446 19.55 -0.15 -19.87
N ASN A 447 18.39 -0.14 -19.20
CA ASN A 447 17.16 0.52 -19.64
C ASN A 447 16.74 0.08 -21.06
N GLY A 448 17.16 -1.11 -21.46
CA GLY A 448 16.86 -1.72 -22.74
C GLY A 448 15.78 -2.79 -22.63
N LYS A 449 15.55 -3.49 -23.73
CA LYS A 449 14.60 -4.60 -23.80
C LYS A 449 15.19 -5.75 -24.60
N LEU A 450 15.05 -6.97 -24.12
CA LEU A 450 15.37 -8.19 -24.87
C LEU A 450 14.10 -9.00 -25.08
N PHE A 451 13.75 -9.28 -26.34
CA PHE A 451 12.54 -10.06 -26.67
C PHE A 451 12.74 -10.92 -27.92
N LEU A 452 11.82 -11.87 -28.12
CA LEU A 452 11.72 -12.67 -29.33
C LEU A 452 10.73 -12.01 -30.30
N ASP A 453 11.16 -11.65 -31.50
CA ASP A 453 10.31 -11.09 -32.54
C ASP A 453 9.54 -12.21 -33.26
N THR A 454 8.25 -12.34 -32.93
CA THR A 454 7.35 -13.35 -33.51
C THR A 454 6.81 -12.97 -34.88
N SER A 455 7.13 -11.78 -35.40
CA SER A 455 6.66 -11.34 -36.72
C SER A 455 7.49 -11.94 -37.88
N VAL A 456 8.74 -12.33 -37.60
CA VAL A 456 9.63 -12.96 -38.56
C VAL A 456 9.19 -14.41 -38.80
N ARG A 457 8.92 -14.75 -40.06
CA ARG A 457 8.53 -16.11 -40.45
C ARG A 457 9.78 -16.96 -40.68
N ASN A 458 9.74 -18.21 -40.20
CA ASN A 458 10.74 -19.27 -40.42
C ASN A 458 12.12 -19.02 -39.80
N LEU A 459 12.28 -18.02 -38.93
CA LEU A 459 13.50 -17.76 -38.17
C LEU A 459 13.13 -17.41 -36.73
N ASN A 460 13.93 -17.84 -35.77
CA ASN A 460 13.86 -17.29 -34.41
C ASN A 460 14.71 -16.02 -34.39
N SER A 461 14.10 -14.88 -34.10
CA SER A 461 14.77 -13.57 -34.10
C SER A 461 14.78 -12.97 -32.69
N PHE A 462 15.93 -12.99 -32.03
CA PHE A 462 16.12 -12.35 -30.73
C PHE A 462 16.58 -10.91 -30.93
N VAL A 463 15.88 -9.96 -30.33
CA VAL A 463 16.10 -8.52 -30.50
C VAL A 463 16.48 -7.89 -29.17
N LEU A 464 17.68 -7.32 -29.11
CA LEU A 464 18.15 -6.47 -28.02
C LEU A 464 17.97 -5.00 -28.43
N GLU A 465 17.14 -4.28 -27.70
CA GLU A 465 16.94 -2.83 -27.81
C GLU A 465 17.71 -2.11 -26.71
N LEU A 466 18.50 -1.10 -27.07
CA LEU A 466 19.23 -0.24 -26.14
C LEU A 466 18.84 1.22 -26.38
N THR A 467 18.61 1.97 -25.31
CA THR A 467 18.28 3.40 -25.38
C THR A 467 19.54 4.27 -25.32
N LYS A 468 19.57 5.38 -26.07
CA LYS A 468 20.70 6.33 -26.04
C LYS A 468 20.89 7.08 -24.72
N HIS A 469 19.80 7.36 -24.00
CA HIS A 469 19.82 8.06 -22.71
C HIS A 469 19.87 7.08 -21.55
N GLN A 470 21.05 6.52 -21.32
CA GLN A 470 21.36 5.93 -20.00
C GLN A 470 21.79 7.06 -19.07
N ALA A 471 21.38 7.01 -17.81
CA ALA A 471 21.68 8.07 -16.84
C ALA A 471 23.19 8.30 -16.77
N GLU A 472 23.64 9.51 -17.11
CA GLU A 472 25.05 9.88 -16.99
C GLU A 472 25.51 9.71 -15.55
N SER A 473 26.51 8.86 -15.33
CA SER A 473 27.38 9.00 -14.17
C SER A 473 28.83 9.21 -14.64
N ILE A 474 29.32 10.40 -14.31
CA ILE A 474 30.72 10.81 -14.17
C ILE A 474 31.57 10.62 -15.42
N SER A 475 31.52 11.65 -16.27
CA SER A 475 32.60 11.95 -17.21
C SER A 475 33.90 12.18 -16.43
N SER A 476 34.73 11.15 -16.28
CA SER A 476 36.17 11.33 -16.13
C SER A 476 36.71 11.73 -17.50
N THR A 477 36.86 13.03 -17.70
CA THR A 477 37.41 13.64 -18.90
C THR A 477 38.80 13.08 -19.18
N LEU A 478 38.90 12.15 -20.14
CA LEU A 478 40.15 11.81 -20.79
C LEU A 478 40.63 13.06 -21.54
N LYS A 479 41.58 13.79 -20.93
CA LYS A 479 42.54 14.56 -21.71
C LYS A 479 43.68 13.61 -22.04
N GLU A 480 43.67 13.13 -23.28
CA GLU A 480 44.91 12.75 -23.94
C GLU A 480 45.78 14.01 -24.01
N SER A 481 46.80 14.06 -23.16
CA SER A 481 47.94 14.92 -23.36
C SER A 481 49.04 14.08 -23.99
N GLU A 482 49.12 14.14 -25.32
CA GLU A 482 50.39 13.94 -26.02
C GLU A 482 51.38 14.97 -25.48
N GLY A 483 52.24 14.54 -24.56
CA GLY A 483 53.37 15.28 -24.05
C GLY A 483 54.61 14.45 -24.29
N SER A 484 55.27 14.69 -25.41
CA SER A 484 56.62 14.21 -25.68
C SER A 484 57.58 14.78 -24.64
N ILE A 485 58.07 13.92 -23.74
CA ILE A 485 59.26 14.19 -22.93
C ILE A 485 60.22 13.02 -23.15
N GLN A 486 61.26 13.29 -23.95
CA GLN A 486 62.50 12.52 -23.91
C GLN A 486 63.09 12.65 -22.50
N GLY A 487 63.02 11.58 -21.73
CA GLY A 487 63.65 11.44 -20.41
C GLY A 487 63.78 9.95 -20.11
N GLU A 488 64.90 9.57 -19.50
CA GLU A 488 65.34 8.19 -19.22
C GLU A 488 64.20 7.26 -18.78
N ILE A 489 64.14 6.06 -19.38
CA ILE A 489 63.14 5.02 -19.07
C ILE A 489 63.17 4.76 -17.55
N PRO A 490 62.11 5.10 -16.79
CA PRO A 490 62.09 4.78 -15.38
C PRO A 490 62.01 3.27 -15.21
N GLU A 491 62.84 2.73 -14.32
CA GLU A 491 62.95 1.32 -13.95
C GLU A 491 61.64 0.72 -13.38
N PHE A 492 60.64 1.57 -13.07
CA PHE A 492 59.34 1.20 -12.50
C PHE A 492 58.22 2.03 -13.15
N GLU A 493 57.05 1.42 -13.37
CA GLU A 493 55.85 2.13 -13.82
C GLU A 493 55.18 2.84 -12.63
N ILE A 494 55.05 4.17 -12.73
CA ILE A 494 54.50 5.01 -11.66
C ILE A 494 53.24 5.71 -12.16
N PHE A 495 52.15 5.54 -11.43
CA PHE A 495 50.86 6.15 -11.71
C PHE A 495 50.60 7.24 -10.66
N GLY A 496 50.50 8.49 -11.12
CA GLY A 496 50.45 9.69 -10.26
C GLY A 496 51.64 10.62 -10.49
N SER A 497 51.74 11.69 -9.70
CA SER A 497 52.89 12.62 -9.73
C SER A 497 53.68 12.51 -8.43
N LEU A 498 54.93 12.05 -8.53
CA LEU A 498 55.89 12.04 -7.42
C LEU A 498 56.19 13.44 -6.85
N GLU A 499 55.78 14.51 -7.53
CA GLU A 499 55.89 15.90 -7.05
C GLU A 499 54.77 16.29 -6.07
N ASN A 500 53.65 15.55 -6.07
CA ASN A 500 52.57 15.75 -5.11
C ASN A 500 52.93 15.09 -3.77
N SER A 501 52.60 15.74 -2.66
CA SER A 501 52.84 15.24 -1.29
C SER A 501 51.95 14.03 -0.92
N SER A 502 51.36 13.35 -1.90
CA SER A 502 50.48 12.20 -1.72
C SER A 502 51.26 10.96 -1.28
N PRO A 503 50.65 10.07 -0.46
CA PRO A 503 51.32 8.85 0.00
C PRO A 503 51.64 7.89 -1.15
N ASN A 504 52.78 7.19 -1.09
CA ASN A 504 53.14 6.17 -2.07
C ASN A 504 52.59 4.80 -1.66
N ILE A 505 51.93 4.11 -2.59
CA ILE A 505 51.43 2.75 -2.46
C ILE A 505 52.22 1.85 -3.41
N LEU A 506 52.70 0.71 -2.91
CA LEU A 506 53.32 -0.31 -3.73
C LEU A 506 52.26 -1.34 -4.13
N LEU A 507 52.10 -1.56 -5.43
CA LEU A 507 51.21 -2.58 -5.98
C LEU A 507 52.06 -3.69 -6.60
N VAL A 508 51.80 -4.94 -6.21
CA VAL A 508 52.45 -6.14 -6.74
C VAL A 508 51.38 -7.02 -7.38
N GLU A 509 51.37 -7.11 -8.70
CA GLU A 509 50.42 -7.90 -9.49
C GLU A 509 51.16 -8.44 -10.72
N ASP A 510 51.11 -9.75 -10.94
CA ASP A 510 51.86 -10.40 -12.02
C ASP A 510 51.21 -10.22 -13.39
N GLU A 511 49.88 -10.07 -13.43
CA GLU A 511 49.14 -9.77 -14.65
C GLU A 511 49.20 -8.26 -14.98
N ILE A 512 49.80 -7.94 -16.13
CA ILE A 512 50.18 -6.57 -16.49
C ILE A 512 48.96 -5.66 -16.62
N GLU A 513 47.92 -6.10 -17.32
CA GLU A 513 46.72 -5.28 -17.55
C GLU A 513 45.91 -5.09 -16.26
N MET A 514 45.86 -6.12 -15.40
CA MET A 514 45.20 -6.04 -14.10
C MET A 514 45.95 -5.07 -13.17
N GLY A 515 47.28 -5.16 -13.13
CA GLY A 515 48.11 -4.25 -12.35
C GLY A 515 47.93 -2.80 -12.77
N LYS A 516 47.88 -2.53 -14.08
CA LYS A 516 47.62 -1.19 -14.63
C LYS A 516 46.23 -0.68 -14.32
N PHE A 517 45.22 -1.54 -14.39
CA PHE A 517 43.85 -1.20 -14.03
C PHE A 517 43.74 -0.79 -12.55
N ILE A 518 44.22 -1.64 -11.64
CA ILE A 518 44.20 -1.36 -10.19
C ILE A 518 45.02 -0.10 -9.88
N ALA A 519 46.17 0.08 -10.52
CA ALA A 519 47.00 1.27 -10.34
C ALA A 519 46.27 2.55 -10.73
N ARG A 520 45.57 2.57 -11.87
CA ARG A 520 44.78 3.73 -12.31
C ARG A 520 43.67 4.09 -11.32
N GLU A 521 42.96 3.09 -10.83
CA GLU A 521 41.86 3.29 -9.87
C GLU A 521 42.34 3.85 -8.53
N ILE A 522 43.54 3.45 -8.08
CA ILE A 522 44.13 3.95 -6.82
C ILE A 522 44.82 5.33 -7.03
N SER A 523 45.28 5.63 -8.24
CA SER A 523 46.15 6.80 -8.54
C SER A 523 45.53 8.19 -8.35
N GLY A 524 44.25 8.28 -7.99
CA GLY A 524 43.57 9.55 -7.72
C GLY A 524 44.11 10.29 -6.49
N ASP A 525 44.17 9.60 -5.34
CA ASP A 525 44.58 10.18 -4.05
C ASP A 525 46.00 9.77 -3.64
N TYR A 526 46.62 8.83 -4.36
CA TYR A 526 47.88 8.18 -4.00
C TYR A 526 48.82 8.05 -5.20
N ASN A 527 50.12 8.01 -4.94
CA ASN A 527 51.11 7.65 -5.96
C ASN A 527 51.28 6.13 -5.96
N VAL A 528 51.01 5.46 -7.08
CA VAL A 528 51.09 4.00 -7.17
C VAL A 528 52.35 3.60 -7.91
N ILE A 529 53.17 2.78 -7.27
CA ILE A 529 54.35 2.16 -7.87
C ILE A 529 53.97 0.73 -8.19
N LEU A 530 53.88 0.40 -9.48
CA LEU A 530 53.51 -0.93 -9.96
C LEU A 530 54.75 -1.79 -10.15
N THR A 531 54.69 -3.01 -9.62
CA THR A 531 55.72 -4.05 -9.75
C THR A 531 55.06 -5.38 -10.09
N TYR A 532 55.76 -6.25 -10.80
CA TYR A 532 55.18 -7.48 -11.34
C TYR A 532 55.60 -8.75 -10.60
N ASN A 533 56.51 -8.62 -9.64
CA ASN A 533 56.98 -9.73 -8.81
C ASN A 533 57.56 -9.24 -7.49
N SER A 534 57.82 -10.19 -6.59
CA SER A 534 58.39 -9.96 -5.27
C SER A 534 59.78 -9.31 -5.25
N GLU A 535 60.63 -9.57 -6.26
CA GLU A 535 61.99 -9.03 -6.27
C GLU A 535 62.00 -7.54 -6.65
N GLU A 536 61.18 -7.17 -7.63
CA GLU A 536 60.90 -5.78 -7.98
C GLU A 536 60.27 -5.03 -6.81
N ALA A 537 59.31 -5.64 -6.12
CA ALA A 537 58.70 -5.06 -4.92
C ALA A 537 59.74 -4.75 -3.83
N LEU A 538 60.69 -5.66 -3.57
CA LEU A 538 61.76 -5.44 -2.60
C LEU A 538 62.76 -4.36 -3.04
N LYS A 539 63.02 -4.20 -4.34
CA LYS A 539 63.83 -3.09 -4.87
C LYS A 539 63.09 -1.76 -4.72
N ALA A 540 61.79 -1.73 -5.03
CA ALA A 540 60.95 -0.55 -4.88
C ALA A 540 60.87 -0.07 -3.43
N LEU A 541 60.77 -0.99 -2.46
CA LEU A 541 60.76 -0.67 -1.02
C LEU A 541 62.04 0.03 -0.54
N LYS A 542 63.18 -0.24 -1.16
CA LYS A 542 64.46 0.43 -0.84
C LYS A 542 64.59 1.81 -1.50
N LYS A 543 63.94 2.01 -2.64
CA LYS A 543 64.06 3.21 -3.48
C LYS A 543 63.02 4.28 -3.12
N TYR A 544 61.80 3.87 -2.78
CA TYR A 544 60.67 4.75 -2.52
C TYR A 544 60.17 4.63 -1.07
N ASN A 545 59.67 5.73 -0.52
CA ASN A 545 59.06 5.72 0.81
C ASN A 545 57.61 5.22 0.72
N ILE A 546 57.41 3.91 0.86
CA ILE A 546 56.11 3.24 0.74
C ILE A 546 55.30 3.33 2.03
N THR A 547 54.03 3.71 1.93
CA THR A 547 53.11 3.85 3.07
C THR A 547 52.18 2.66 3.26
N LEU A 548 51.89 1.92 2.20
CA LEU A 548 51.07 0.70 2.19
C LEU A 548 51.45 -0.19 0.99
N ILE A 549 51.33 -1.50 1.16
CA ILE A 549 51.62 -2.49 0.11
C ILE A 549 50.34 -3.28 -0.20
N VAL A 550 50.01 -3.41 -1.48
CA VAL A 550 48.97 -4.31 -1.99
C VAL A 550 49.67 -5.36 -2.84
N SER A 551 49.48 -6.64 -2.54
CA SER A 551 50.15 -7.72 -3.25
C SER A 551 49.16 -8.83 -3.58
N ASP A 552 49.23 -9.36 -4.79
CA ASP A 552 48.62 -10.66 -5.08
C ASP A 552 49.32 -11.79 -4.32
N VAL A 553 48.57 -12.85 -4.02
CA VAL A 553 49.06 -14.05 -3.35
C VAL A 553 49.71 -15.00 -4.36
N ILE A 554 49.08 -15.17 -5.52
CA ILE A 554 49.57 -16.07 -6.56
C ILE A 554 50.38 -15.23 -7.55
N MET A 555 51.70 -15.34 -7.48
CA MET A 555 52.62 -14.65 -8.39
C MET A 555 53.82 -15.54 -8.69
N PRO A 556 54.53 -15.35 -9.83
CA PRO A 556 55.75 -16.06 -10.16
C PRO A 556 56.89 -15.77 -9.17
N VAL A 557 57.90 -16.66 -9.12
CA VAL A 557 59.13 -16.57 -8.31
C VAL A 557 58.92 -16.77 -6.80
N THR A 558 58.22 -15.86 -6.10
CA THR A 558 57.81 -16.07 -4.71
C THR A 558 56.37 -15.60 -4.49
N ASN A 559 55.61 -16.37 -3.70
CA ASN A 559 54.21 -16.09 -3.43
C ASN A 559 54.04 -14.86 -2.52
N GLY A 560 52.86 -14.23 -2.55
CA GLY A 560 52.55 -13.04 -1.75
C GLY A 560 52.64 -13.26 -0.24
N TYR A 561 52.40 -14.49 0.24
CA TYR A 561 52.56 -14.84 1.66
C TYR A 561 54.03 -14.78 2.11
N GLU A 562 54.96 -15.26 1.28
CA GLU A 562 56.40 -15.19 1.54
C GLU A 562 56.92 -13.76 1.46
N LEU A 563 56.44 -12.97 0.49
CA LEU A 563 56.75 -11.54 0.41
C LEU A 563 56.28 -10.82 1.69
N CYS A 564 55.05 -11.08 2.14
CA CYS A 564 54.51 -10.53 3.37
C CYS A 564 55.36 -10.91 4.59
N ARG A 565 55.72 -12.20 4.73
CA ARG A 565 56.60 -12.68 5.81
C ARG A 565 57.95 -11.98 5.80
N LYS A 566 58.59 -11.84 4.62
CA LYS A 566 59.87 -11.13 4.48
C LYS A 566 59.74 -9.67 4.95
N ILE A 567 58.72 -8.95 4.49
CA ILE A 567 58.45 -7.56 4.89
C ILE A 567 58.24 -7.45 6.40
N LYS A 568 57.38 -8.31 6.98
CA LYS A 568 57.05 -8.28 8.42
C LYS A 568 58.19 -8.75 9.34
N SER A 569 59.12 -9.54 8.82
CA SER A 569 60.33 -9.96 9.53
C SER A 569 61.48 -8.94 9.45
N ASP A 570 61.48 -8.08 8.43
CA ASP A 570 62.53 -7.07 8.24
C ASP A 570 62.24 -5.82 9.06
N ILE A 571 63.16 -5.46 9.96
CA ILE A 571 63.00 -4.30 10.85
C ILE A 571 62.85 -2.99 10.07
N GLU A 572 63.39 -2.92 8.85
CA GLU A 572 63.29 -1.74 7.99
C GLU A 572 61.87 -1.53 7.47
N PHE A 573 61.13 -2.61 7.18
CA PHE A 573 59.85 -2.55 6.45
C PHE A 573 58.64 -3.07 7.24
N SER A 574 58.84 -3.77 8.36
CA SER A 574 57.79 -4.47 9.11
C SER A 574 56.58 -3.62 9.50
N HIS A 575 56.85 -2.34 9.76
CA HIS A 575 55.86 -1.33 10.12
C HIS A 575 54.91 -0.91 8.98
N ILE A 576 55.16 -1.33 7.74
CA ILE A 576 54.31 -1.00 6.58
C ILE A 576 53.12 -1.98 6.53
N PRO A 577 51.87 -1.50 6.42
CA PRO A 577 50.70 -2.36 6.30
C PRO A 577 50.69 -3.05 4.94
N VAL A 578 50.30 -4.33 4.94
CA VAL A 578 50.23 -5.20 3.76
C VAL A 578 48.81 -5.71 3.59
N ILE A 579 48.23 -5.49 2.41
CA ILE A 579 46.96 -6.07 1.96
C ILE A 579 47.29 -7.20 0.98
N LEU A 580 46.77 -8.40 1.24
CA LEU A 580 46.90 -9.54 0.34
C LEU A 580 45.61 -9.76 -0.46
N LEU A 581 45.74 -9.80 -1.78
CA LEU A 581 44.67 -10.18 -2.70
C LEU A 581 44.74 -11.70 -2.89
N THR A 582 43.67 -12.43 -2.62
CA THR A 582 43.69 -13.91 -2.68
C THR A 582 42.52 -14.47 -3.47
N ALA A 583 42.79 -15.45 -4.34
CA ALA A 583 41.74 -16.19 -5.06
C ALA A 583 41.12 -17.34 -4.23
N THR A 584 41.66 -17.64 -3.03
CA THR A 584 41.35 -18.88 -2.31
C THR A 584 40.41 -18.68 -1.13
N ILE A 585 39.26 -19.35 -1.16
CA ILE A 585 38.21 -19.31 -0.11
C ILE A 585 38.43 -20.40 0.97
N HIS A 586 39.50 -21.19 0.85
CA HIS A 586 39.74 -22.34 1.73
C HIS A 586 40.22 -21.91 3.13
N LEU A 587 39.72 -22.59 4.17
CA LEU A 587 40.06 -22.33 5.57
C LEU A 587 41.58 -22.38 5.81
N ASN A 588 42.30 -23.28 5.16
CA ASN A 588 43.76 -23.41 5.28
C ASN A 588 44.51 -22.21 4.68
N ALA A 589 44.06 -21.66 3.54
CA ALA A 589 44.65 -20.45 2.95
C ALA A 589 44.37 -19.21 3.81
N ARG A 590 43.23 -19.20 4.52
CA ARG A 590 42.89 -18.15 5.49
C ARG A 590 43.72 -18.25 6.77
N ILE A 591 44.01 -19.46 7.24
CA ILE A 591 44.95 -19.71 8.35
C ILE A 591 46.37 -19.28 7.95
N GLU A 592 46.84 -19.68 6.75
CA GLU A 592 48.16 -19.31 6.24
C GLU A 592 48.30 -17.79 6.00
N GLY A 593 47.20 -17.15 5.58
CA GLY A 593 47.06 -15.70 5.62
C GLY A 593 47.31 -15.16 7.03
N LEU A 594 46.47 -15.50 8.01
CA LEU A 594 46.61 -15.01 9.38
C LEU A 594 48.03 -15.21 9.96
N ASP A 595 48.69 -16.32 9.65
CA ASP A 595 50.07 -16.62 10.09
C ASP A 595 51.16 -15.83 9.33
N SER A 596 50.87 -15.28 8.15
CA SER A 596 51.81 -14.48 7.35
C SER A 596 52.03 -13.05 7.87
N GLY A 597 51.13 -12.55 8.72
CA GLY A 597 51.24 -11.25 9.36
C GLY A 597 50.70 -10.07 8.54
N ALA A 598 49.94 -10.30 7.47
CA ALA A 598 49.30 -9.22 6.72
C ALA A 598 48.13 -8.58 7.50
N ASP A 599 47.91 -7.29 7.25
CA ASP A 599 46.97 -6.44 7.98
C ASP A 599 45.53 -6.57 7.43
N ALA A 600 45.38 -6.94 6.16
CA ALA A 600 44.10 -7.23 5.54
C ALA A 600 44.19 -8.27 4.41
N TYR A 601 43.08 -8.97 4.18
CA TYR A 601 42.89 -9.91 3.08
C TYR A 601 41.66 -9.53 2.28
N ILE A 602 41.79 -9.55 0.95
CA ILE A 602 40.70 -9.24 0.03
C ILE A 602 40.58 -10.41 -0.96
N GLU A 603 39.39 -11.00 -1.01
CA GLU A 603 39.09 -12.15 -1.87
C GLU A 603 38.86 -11.68 -3.33
N LYS A 604 39.58 -12.27 -4.30
CA LYS A 604 39.35 -12.10 -5.74
C LYS A 604 38.15 -12.98 -6.17
N PRO A 605 37.17 -12.46 -6.95
CA PRO A 605 37.09 -11.10 -7.47
C PRO A 605 36.60 -10.10 -6.41
N PHE A 606 37.29 -8.95 -6.30
CA PHE A 606 36.96 -7.87 -5.38
C PHE A 606 36.43 -6.64 -6.10
N SER A 607 35.67 -5.81 -5.39
CA SER A 607 35.30 -4.47 -5.88
C SER A 607 36.44 -3.51 -5.60
N THR A 608 36.76 -2.64 -6.55
CA THR A 608 37.83 -1.65 -6.38
C THR A 608 37.49 -0.64 -5.29
N GLU A 609 36.19 -0.33 -5.09
CA GLU A 609 35.75 0.51 -3.97
C GLU A 609 36.04 -0.14 -2.61
N LEU A 610 35.92 -1.47 -2.50
CA LEU A 610 36.30 -2.19 -1.28
C LEU A 610 37.81 -2.08 -1.03
N LEU A 611 38.63 -2.24 -2.08
CA LEU A 611 40.08 -2.10 -1.97
C LEU A 611 40.48 -0.67 -1.54
N ILE A 612 39.94 0.36 -2.19
CA ILE A 612 40.21 1.76 -1.84
C ILE A 612 39.75 2.07 -0.41
N ALA A 613 38.57 1.61 0.00
CA ALA A 613 38.09 1.79 1.37
C ALA A 613 39.01 1.12 2.41
N GLN A 614 39.55 -0.07 2.12
CA GLN A 614 40.50 -0.74 3.00
C GLN A 614 41.83 0.01 3.08
N ILE A 615 42.35 0.49 1.94
CA ILE A 615 43.55 1.33 1.88
C ILE A 615 43.37 2.58 2.74
N GLN A 616 42.27 3.32 2.53
CA GLN A 616 41.95 4.53 3.30
C GLN A 616 41.84 4.24 4.80
N ASN A 617 41.18 3.14 5.17
CA ASN A 617 41.01 2.73 6.57
C ASN A 617 42.35 2.40 7.23
N LEU A 618 43.21 1.62 6.59
CA LEU A 618 44.53 1.28 7.15
C LEU A 618 45.44 2.50 7.28
N ILE A 619 45.44 3.39 6.29
CA ILE A 619 46.21 4.65 6.36
C ILE A 619 45.67 5.57 7.47
N LYS A 620 44.34 5.66 7.62
CA LYS A 620 43.70 6.46 8.67
C LYS A 620 43.88 5.89 10.07
N ASN A 621 43.75 4.57 10.26
CA ASN A 621 44.03 3.94 11.55
C ASN A 621 45.48 4.17 11.95
N ARG A 622 46.39 4.08 10.97
CA ARG A 622 47.79 4.40 11.20
C ARG A 622 48.02 5.86 11.60
N SER A 623 47.30 6.82 11.03
CA SER A 623 47.41 8.22 11.48
C SER A 623 46.85 8.44 12.89
N LEU A 624 45.76 7.74 13.25
CA LEU A 624 45.17 7.78 14.60
C LEU A 624 46.07 7.14 15.66
N ASP A 625 46.65 5.97 15.39
CA ASP A 625 47.59 5.30 16.30
C ASP A 625 48.83 6.17 16.55
N ARG A 626 49.29 6.89 15.51
CA ARG A 626 50.38 7.87 15.61
C ARG A 626 50.01 9.06 16.50
N GLN A 627 48.81 9.64 16.34
CA GLN A 627 48.33 10.73 17.20
C GLN A 627 48.17 10.32 18.67
N ASN A 628 47.68 9.10 18.90
CA ASN A 628 47.55 8.52 20.25
C ASN A 628 48.93 8.28 20.90
N PHE A 629 49.95 7.92 20.12
CA PHE A 629 51.29 7.74 20.63
C PHE A 629 51.96 9.06 21.05
N VAL A 630 51.77 10.13 20.28
CA VAL A 630 52.33 11.46 20.59
C VAL A 630 51.80 12.00 21.93
N THR A 631 50.53 11.75 22.25
CA THR A 631 49.93 12.19 23.52
C THR A 631 50.40 11.35 24.73
N SER A 632 50.70 10.06 24.53
CA SER A 632 51.17 9.18 25.62
C SER A 632 52.29 8.18 25.24
N PRO A 633 53.54 8.65 25.02
CA PRO A 633 54.67 7.82 24.58
C PRO A 633 55.13 6.71 25.55
N LEU A 634 54.72 6.75 26.82
CA LEU A 634 55.27 5.89 27.89
C LEU A 634 54.28 4.89 28.50
N THR A 635 52.99 5.01 28.24
CA THR A 635 51.94 4.25 28.96
C THR A 635 51.29 3.13 28.14
N HIS A 636 51.43 3.11 26.81
CA HIS A 636 50.75 2.13 25.97
C HIS A 636 51.61 1.60 24.81
N PHE A 637 52.75 0.95 25.10
CA PHE A 637 53.59 0.32 24.05
C PHE A 637 52.85 -0.80 23.29
N LYS A 638 51.91 -1.48 23.95
CA LYS A 638 51.11 -2.55 23.35
C LYS A 638 50.06 -2.08 22.35
N SER A 639 49.69 -0.80 22.33
CA SER A 639 48.66 -0.29 21.42
C SER A 639 49.22 0.21 20.08
N VAL A 640 50.54 0.31 19.92
CA VAL A 640 51.18 0.89 18.72
C VAL A 640 52.04 -0.12 17.96
N ALA A 641 52.44 -1.22 18.60
CA ALA A 641 53.15 -2.29 17.92
C ALA A 641 52.17 -3.18 17.13
N LEU A 642 52.25 -3.11 15.79
CA LEU A 642 51.40 -3.86 14.86
C LEU A 642 51.85 -5.32 14.68
N ASN A 643 53.13 -5.60 14.92
CA ASN A 643 53.74 -6.93 14.83
C ASN A 643 54.76 -7.13 15.95
N LYS A 644 55.15 -8.38 16.18
CA LYS A 644 56.12 -8.76 17.23
C LYS A 644 57.47 -8.06 17.05
N THR A 645 57.93 -7.87 15.81
CA THR A 645 59.20 -7.23 15.46
C THR A 645 59.25 -5.78 15.92
N ASP A 646 58.15 -5.04 15.73
CA ASP A 646 58.00 -3.63 16.10
C ASP A 646 57.83 -3.48 17.63
N GLU A 647 57.13 -4.42 18.27
CA GLU A 647 57.02 -4.49 19.74
C GLU A 647 58.40 -4.68 20.38
N GLU A 648 59.19 -5.62 19.85
CA GLU A 648 60.55 -5.89 20.34
C GLU A 648 61.49 -4.71 20.10
N PHE A 649 61.39 -4.06 18.94
CA PHE A 649 62.16 -2.85 18.65
C PHE A 649 61.84 -1.72 19.64
N LEU A 650 60.56 -1.39 19.86
CA LEU A 650 60.16 -0.32 20.78
C LEU A 650 60.52 -0.67 22.24
N ARG A 651 60.38 -1.93 22.64
CA ARG A 651 60.80 -2.40 23.97
C ARG A 651 62.31 -2.22 24.16
N LYS A 652 63.11 -2.65 23.19
CA LYS A 652 64.58 -2.53 23.22
C LYS A 652 65.00 -1.06 23.18
N LEU A 653 64.40 -0.23 22.32
CA LEU A 653 64.65 1.20 22.23
C LEU A 653 64.38 1.89 23.57
N ASN A 654 63.22 1.65 24.19
CA ASN A 654 62.90 2.27 25.48
C ASN A 654 63.79 1.77 26.62
N ALA A 655 64.16 0.49 26.65
CA ALA A 655 65.11 -0.02 27.64
C ALA A 655 66.46 0.70 27.52
N VAL A 656 67.03 0.76 26.31
CA VAL A 656 68.30 1.46 26.04
C VAL A 656 68.21 2.93 26.42
N LEU A 657 67.08 3.59 26.11
CA LEU A 657 66.86 4.98 26.47
C LEU A 657 66.76 5.20 27.97
N MET A 658 66.06 4.33 28.70
CA MET A 658 65.89 4.45 30.16
C MET A 658 67.19 4.16 30.90
N ASP A 659 67.95 3.14 30.48
CA ASP A 659 69.22 2.76 31.08
C ASP A 659 70.30 3.83 30.90
N ASN A 660 70.21 4.62 29.81
CA ASN A 660 71.17 5.68 29.49
C ASN A 660 70.58 7.10 29.64
N ILE A 661 69.41 7.26 30.29
CA ILE A 661 68.68 8.53 30.32
C ILE A 661 69.43 9.64 31.06
N SER A 662 70.26 9.25 32.03
CA SER A 662 71.07 10.14 32.89
C SER A 662 72.34 10.67 32.21
N GLU A 663 72.73 10.14 31.06
CA GLU A 663 73.93 10.59 30.35
C GLU A 663 73.67 11.90 29.61
N ASN A 664 74.42 12.97 29.90
CA ASN A 664 74.19 14.28 29.27
C ASN A 664 74.40 14.29 27.74
N ASP A 665 75.21 13.39 27.20
CA ASP A 665 75.63 13.36 25.78
C ASP A 665 75.04 12.14 25.03
N LEU A 666 73.84 11.66 25.41
CA LEU A 666 73.15 10.57 24.71
C LEU A 666 72.77 11.00 23.28
N ARG A 667 73.60 10.64 22.31
CA ARG A 667 73.36 10.90 20.88
C ARG A 667 72.73 9.69 20.19
N VAL A 668 72.09 9.95 19.06
CA VAL A 668 71.38 8.93 18.27
C VAL A 668 72.34 7.85 17.77
N GLU A 669 73.59 8.20 17.48
CA GLU A 669 74.67 7.30 17.07
C GLU A 669 74.94 6.22 18.12
N LYS A 670 75.05 6.60 19.39
CA LYS A 670 75.30 5.66 20.50
C LYS A 670 74.11 4.71 20.69
N ILE A 671 72.88 5.20 20.54
CA ILE A 671 71.67 4.35 20.63
C ILE A 671 71.64 3.36 19.46
N ALA A 672 71.96 3.81 18.24
CA ALA A 672 72.03 2.96 17.06
C ALA A 672 73.06 1.83 17.22
N ASP A 673 74.25 2.15 17.73
CA ASP A 673 75.32 1.18 18.03
C ASP A 673 74.87 0.13 19.06
N ILE A 674 74.25 0.56 20.17
CA ILE A 674 73.73 -0.36 21.21
C ILE A 674 72.60 -1.24 20.66
N MET A 675 71.76 -0.69 19.78
CA MET A 675 70.67 -1.44 19.16
C MET A 675 71.15 -2.40 18.07
N GLY A 676 72.34 -2.19 17.52
CA GLY A 676 72.94 -2.99 16.45
C GLY A 676 72.36 -2.67 15.06
N ILE A 677 71.92 -1.43 14.85
CA ILE A 677 71.30 -0.97 13.59
C ILE A 677 71.97 0.31 13.09
N SER A 678 71.85 0.61 11.80
CA SER A 678 72.38 1.87 11.27
C SER A 678 71.58 3.06 11.80
N VAL A 679 72.26 4.21 11.94
CA VAL A 679 71.65 5.48 12.35
C VAL A 679 70.49 5.87 11.44
N SER A 680 70.62 5.66 10.12
CA SER A 680 69.55 5.90 9.15
C SER A 680 68.32 5.01 9.37
N THR A 681 68.53 3.74 9.72
CA THR A 681 67.43 2.81 10.03
C THR A 681 66.72 3.20 11.30
N LEU A 682 67.47 3.59 12.35
CA LEU A 682 66.89 4.10 13.60
C LEU A 682 66.03 5.35 13.36
N TYR A 683 66.54 6.34 12.62
CA TYR A 683 65.80 7.56 12.27
C TYR A 683 64.50 7.26 11.53
N ARG A 684 64.59 6.45 10.46
CA ARG A 684 63.43 6.09 9.64
C ARG A 684 62.40 5.31 10.44
N LYS A 685 62.83 4.34 11.25
CA LYS A 685 61.93 3.49 12.04
C LYS A 685 61.20 4.28 13.13
N VAL A 686 61.92 5.12 13.88
CA VAL A 686 61.32 5.99 14.90
C VAL A 686 60.37 7.00 14.27
N LYS A 687 60.77 7.64 13.16
CA LYS A 687 59.90 8.57 12.44
C LYS A 687 58.64 7.90 11.90
N ALA A 688 58.76 6.68 11.38
CA ALA A 688 57.63 5.98 10.80
C ALA A 688 56.66 5.40 11.83
N LEU A 689 57.13 5.06 13.04
CA LEU A 689 56.29 4.63 14.16
C LEU A 689 55.70 5.79 14.97
N THR A 690 56.43 6.92 15.10
CA THR A 690 56.11 7.96 16.10
C THR A 690 55.91 9.38 15.54
N GLU A 691 56.12 9.59 14.24
CA GLU A 691 56.22 10.92 13.55
C GLU A 691 57.40 11.81 13.98
N LEU A 692 57.92 11.60 15.19
CA LEU A 692 59.01 12.38 15.74
C LEU A 692 60.34 11.98 15.13
N ASN A 693 61.23 12.96 15.00
CA ASN A 693 62.63 12.66 14.75
C ASN A 693 63.22 11.90 15.96
N ALA A 694 64.21 11.02 15.76
CA ALA A 694 64.79 10.24 16.87
C ALA A 694 65.33 11.14 18.00
N VAL A 695 65.87 12.31 17.66
CA VAL A 695 66.30 13.34 18.63
C VAL A 695 65.12 13.90 19.44
N GLU A 696 64.00 14.19 18.77
CA GLU A 696 62.79 14.71 19.42
C GLU A 696 62.15 13.65 20.32
N TYR A 697 62.17 12.39 19.88
CA TYR A 697 61.71 11.25 20.66
C TYR A 697 62.51 11.11 21.96
N ILE A 698 63.86 11.17 21.89
CA ILE A 698 64.74 11.15 23.06
C ILE A 698 64.43 12.32 24.01
N LYS A 699 64.27 13.54 23.45
CA LYS A 699 63.94 14.74 24.21
C LYS A 699 62.60 14.61 24.94
N LEU A 700 61.58 14.10 24.25
CA LEU A 700 60.24 13.88 24.80
C LEU A 700 60.27 12.82 25.91
N ALA A 701 60.99 11.72 25.72
CA ALA A 701 61.16 10.68 26.73
C ALA A 701 61.84 11.23 28.00
N ARG A 702 62.88 12.06 27.86
CA ARG A 702 63.54 12.77 28.97
C ARG A 702 62.60 13.69 29.72
N LEU A 703 61.84 14.52 29.01
CA LEU A 703 60.89 15.45 29.60
C LEU A 703 59.80 14.72 30.40
N LYS A 704 59.25 13.63 29.86
CA LYS A 704 58.26 12.83 30.60
C LYS A 704 58.85 12.09 31.80
N LYS A 705 60.07 11.55 31.71
CA LYS A 705 60.73 10.94 32.87
C LYS A 705 61.02 11.97 33.96
N ALA A 706 61.45 13.19 33.59
CA ALA A 706 61.62 14.29 34.52
C ALA A 706 60.29 14.67 35.19
N ALA A 707 59.21 14.79 34.41
CA ALA A 707 57.87 15.04 34.96
C ALA A 707 57.43 13.92 35.93
N ALA A 708 57.66 12.65 35.61
CA ALA A 708 57.34 11.51 36.46
C ALA A 708 58.20 11.40 37.74
N LEU A 709 59.38 12.02 37.76
CA LEU A 709 60.22 12.12 38.97
C LEU A 709 59.85 13.33 39.84
N LEU A 710 59.18 14.32 39.25
CA LEU A 710 58.71 15.54 39.92
C LEU A 710 57.27 15.40 40.46
N SER A 711 56.47 14.49 39.89
CA SER A 711 55.18 14.04 40.40
C SER A 711 55.35 12.93 41.42
#